data_AF-A0A3S0Z4H5-F1
#
_entry.id   AF-A0A3S0Z4H5-F1
#
_cell.length_a   1.000
_cell.length_b   1.000
_cell.length_c   1.000
_cell.angle_alpha   90.00
_cell.angle_beta   90.00
_cell.angle_gamma   90.00
#
_symmetry.space_group_name_H-M   'P 1'
#
loop_
_entity.id
_entity.type
_entity.pdbx_description
1 polymer ?
#
loop_
_entity_poly.entity_id
_entity_poly.type
_entity_poly.pdbx_seq_one_letter_code
_entity_poly.pdbx_strand_id
1 'polypeptide(L)'
;MYYFRDHDVDVQHIGYEGSIRERANESLEELKSSLHATPHLHGFLSAHDSKDNLAQSVHPRILTWEDGMLSSSRQSGAAAQLRSMLSERSQITSPPLRSPHVGPLPSPEEAAAMLKNQAVYTSHLESESRYIKEEMAVLRMKLAEVLEENRMLHSELKSAVVHEIIKEGGDAVNVLGAFDQNFSEVVVSTMGRHDFKRWQVELERLSKLHAAKTDRLETQLNQFRMDNEKLEQTVEDLKSQLRIQESVPTHENGHIGFLSETERNTTLRIVDKLTRERDDLVDHVTSLQAQLQRTRHSEEEAYQQMKKGIELVEQAQLEQTEALVQKEQVTDELGRVRQRFENHVKESQLLIRAERDSARKENQALVDDLNEKIKELGEHYTLVQSKYEKEVREKAALTAEIAELKAQLRTCDKEVTVTAESYRTETTNASLQRNSALYESNRLRSELEKVKHERDQEMSRTKIELDDFRQRLNKAERELINAKEECIHMTANVQALERELHLAKMARDSIERTRSEDLKIIRKKAQDREEEMRMKMEEADDRNIQSVHEMDTMLLKQNKLIMKLREECKKQALNLEKTLKKYRVDNTKLSNSNQELQTRMERMLSRSTELEQQAEHHAEVHQKMRDRLRELDQKGQQQSVQLVEALTKYSQLSRDRQLLAREVEFCELKCFEPTRSLMILSPCVSIHRHQRLW
;
A
#
# COMPACT_ATOMS: atom_id res chain seq x y z
N MET A 1 -38.86 -60.73 -23.88
CA MET A 1 -37.75 -61.66 -23.52
C MET A 1 -36.81 -60.93 -22.58
N TYR A 2 -35.96 -61.66 -21.84
CA TYR A 2 -35.00 -61.16 -20.84
C TYR A 2 -35.57 -60.72 -19.47
N TYR A 3 -35.84 -61.76 -18.68
CA TYR A 3 -35.65 -61.96 -17.23
C TYR A 3 -35.50 -60.79 -16.22
N PHE A 4 -36.22 -60.97 -15.11
CA PHE A 4 -36.00 -60.40 -13.78
C PHE A 4 -34.58 -60.59 -13.24
N ARG A 5 -34.15 -59.66 -12.36
CA ARG A 5 -33.28 -59.98 -11.21
C ARG A 5 -33.42 -58.93 -10.09
N ASP A 6 -34.55 -58.95 -9.39
CA ASP A 6 -34.63 -58.28 -8.09
C ASP A 6 -33.71 -59.00 -7.08
N HIS A 7 -33.25 -58.28 -6.05
CA HIS A 7 -32.41 -58.82 -4.98
C HIS A 7 -33.09 -58.68 -3.63
N ASP A 8 -33.06 -59.76 -2.85
CA ASP A 8 -33.67 -59.84 -1.52
C ASP A 8 -33.06 -58.82 -0.55
N VAL A 9 -33.89 -57.89 -0.07
CA VAL A 9 -33.55 -56.96 1.03
C VAL A 9 -34.62 -57.02 2.13
N ASP A 10 -35.91 -57.11 1.78
CA ASP A 10 -37.03 -57.01 2.72
C ASP A 10 -37.09 -58.14 3.76
N VAL A 11 -36.52 -59.32 3.46
CA VAL A 11 -36.56 -60.51 4.34
C VAL A 11 -35.88 -60.25 5.69
N GLN A 12 -34.84 -59.41 5.74
CA GLN A 12 -34.15 -59.10 7.00
C GLN A 12 -34.87 -58.04 7.84
N HIS A 13 -35.54 -57.06 7.22
CA HIS A 13 -36.25 -56.00 7.97
C HIS A 13 -37.48 -56.56 8.69
N ILE A 14 -38.24 -57.44 8.02
CA ILE A 14 -39.41 -58.12 8.60
C ILE A 14 -39.00 -58.98 9.80
N GLY A 15 -37.86 -59.69 9.73
CA GLY A 15 -37.35 -60.49 10.85
C GLY A 15 -36.93 -59.63 12.05
N TYR A 16 -36.32 -58.46 11.82
CA TYR A 16 -35.91 -57.55 12.89
C TYR A 16 -37.12 -56.88 13.58
N GLU A 17 -38.08 -56.37 12.80
CA GLU A 17 -39.34 -55.83 13.33
C GLU A 17 -40.21 -56.89 14.03
N GLY A 18 -40.19 -58.13 13.51
CA GLY A 18 -40.81 -59.28 14.16
C GLY A 18 -40.20 -59.52 15.54
N SER A 19 -38.87 -59.66 15.63
CA SER A 19 -38.15 -59.87 16.88
C SER A 19 -38.27 -58.70 17.89
N ILE A 20 -38.54 -57.48 17.43
CA ILE A 20 -38.86 -56.34 18.29
C ILE A 20 -40.31 -56.44 18.81
N ARG A 21 -41.28 -56.76 17.94
CA ARG A 21 -42.69 -56.98 18.34
C ARG A 21 -42.84 -58.17 19.29
N GLU A 22 -42.08 -59.24 19.06
CA GLU A 22 -42.09 -60.46 19.86
C GLU A 22 -41.59 -60.16 21.28
N ARG A 23 -40.40 -59.54 21.43
CA ARG A 23 -39.89 -59.10 22.74
C ARG A 23 -40.74 -58.02 23.41
N ALA A 24 -41.37 -57.13 22.64
CA ALA A 24 -42.33 -56.16 23.20
C ALA A 24 -43.59 -56.86 23.74
N ASN A 25 -44.08 -57.90 23.06
CA ASN A 25 -45.21 -58.71 23.52
C ASN A 25 -44.83 -59.60 24.71
N GLU A 26 -43.64 -60.20 24.72
CA GLU A 26 -43.11 -60.95 25.88
C GLU A 26 -43.02 -60.05 27.11
N SER A 27 -42.42 -58.86 27.00
CA SER A 27 -42.32 -57.90 28.10
C SER A 27 -43.69 -57.34 28.53
N LEU A 28 -44.64 -57.19 27.60
CA LEU A 28 -46.03 -56.84 27.92
C LEU A 28 -46.78 -57.98 28.62
N GLU A 29 -46.55 -59.25 28.26
CA GLU A 29 -47.15 -60.39 28.95
C GLU A 29 -46.47 -60.70 30.29
N GLU A 30 -45.18 -60.40 30.48
CA GLU A 30 -44.54 -60.34 31.81
C GLU A 30 -45.19 -59.25 32.68
N LEU A 31 -45.30 -58.02 32.18
CA LEU A 31 -45.96 -56.91 32.88
C LEU A 31 -47.42 -57.24 33.21
N LYS A 32 -48.15 -57.85 32.28
CA LYS A 32 -49.55 -58.26 32.43
C LYS A 32 -49.73 -59.45 33.38
N SER A 33 -48.78 -60.38 33.42
CA SER A 33 -48.73 -61.44 34.43
C SER A 33 -48.45 -60.86 35.83
N SER A 34 -47.55 -59.88 35.91
CA SER A 34 -47.22 -59.15 37.15
C SER A 34 -48.39 -58.28 37.65
N LEU A 35 -49.15 -57.63 36.75
CA LEU A 35 -50.35 -56.85 37.09
C LEU A 35 -51.59 -57.71 37.41
N HIS A 36 -51.71 -58.91 36.82
CA HIS A 36 -52.85 -59.82 37.10
C HIS A 36 -52.61 -60.76 38.29
N ALA A 37 -51.48 -60.63 39.01
CA ALA A 37 -51.28 -61.19 40.33
C ALA A 37 -52.28 -60.57 41.35
N THR A 38 -53.51 -61.09 41.33
CA THR A 38 -54.66 -60.48 42.02
C THR A 38 -54.60 -60.79 43.52
N PRO A 39 -54.78 -59.79 44.42
CA PRO A 39 -54.49 -59.97 45.84
C PRO A 39 -55.53 -60.86 46.54
N HIS A 40 -55.13 -62.08 46.91
CA HIS A 40 -55.89 -62.89 47.86
C HIS A 40 -55.72 -62.36 49.29
N LEU A 41 -56.83 -62.27 50.02
CA LEU A 41 -56.90 -61.64 51.34
C LEU A 41 -56.21 -62.48 52.45
N HIS A 42 -55.74 -61.75 53.47
CA HIS A 42 -55.56 -62.20 54.85
C HIS A 42 -54.47 -63.26 55.14
N GLY A 43 -53.23 -62.77 55.26
CA GLY A 43 -52.21 -63.33 56.14
C GLY A 43 -51.60 -62.20 56.98
N PHE A 44 -51.67 -62.28 58.31
CA PHE A 44 -51.14 -61.24 59.21
C PHE A 44 -49.63 -61.47 59.41
N LEU A 45 -48.81 -60.88 58.53
CA LEU A 45 -47.34 -60.99 58.58
C LEU A 45 -46.72 -59.73 59.20
N SER A 46 -45.62 -59.94 59.94
CA SER A 46 -45.01 -58.92 60.80
C SER A 46 -44.30 -57.82 59.99
N ALA A 47 -44.33 -56.59 60.49
CA ALA A 47 -43.71 -55.42 59.84
C ALA A 47 -42.16 -55.41 59.83
N HIS A 48 -41.51 -56.55 60.11
CA HIS A 48 -40.06 -56.67 60.19
C HIS A 48 -39.42 -56.89 58.80
N ASP A 49 -39.97 -57.80 58.00
CA ASP A 49 -39.35 -58.24 56.73
C ASP A 49 -39.32 -57.13 55.66
N SER A 50 -40.26 -56.19 55.72
CA SER A 50 -40.30 -55.01 54.83
C SER A 50 -39.11 -54.07 55.03
N LYS A 51 -38.45 -54.12 56.18
CA LYS A 51 -37.39 -53.18 56.58
C LYS A 51 -36.04 -53.58 56.01
N ASP A 52 -35.72 -54.87 56.06
CA ASP A 52 -34.43 -55.41 55.65
C ASP A 52 -34.30 -55.47 54.12
N ASN A 53 -35.38 -55.81 53.41
CA ASN A 53 -35.45 -55.75 51.94
C ASN A 53 -35.23 -54.31 51.39
N LEU A 54 -35.70 -53.29 52.11
CA LEU A 54 -35.50 -51.89 51.73
C LEU A 54 -34.05 -51.44 51.98
N ALA A 55 -33.44 -51.89 53.09
CA ALA A 55 -32.04 -51.61 53.40
C ALA A 55 -31.07 -52.22 52.36
N GLN A 56 -31.41 -53.39 51.80
CA GLN A 56 -30.57 -54.08 50.81
C GLN A 56 -30.58 -53.43 49.41
N SER A 57 -31.59 -52.61 49.10
CA SER A 57 -31.75 -51.97 47.77
C SER A 57 -31.19 -50.55 47.68
N VAL A 58 -30.83 -49.91 48.80
CA VAL A 58 -30.40 -48.50 48.83
C VAL A 58 -28.91 -48.38 49.17
N HIS A 59 -28.08 -48.24 48.13
CA HIS A 59 -26.65 -48.02 48.28
C HIS A 59 -26.38 -46.71 49.08
N PRO A 60 -25.58 -46.72 50.17
CA PRO A 60 -25.52 -45.60 51.13
C PRO A 60 -24.73 -44.39 50.60
N ARG A 61 -25.35 -43.60 49.72
CA ARG A 61 -24.76 -42.35 49.17
C ARG A 61 -25.76 -41.25 48.83
N ILE A 62 -27.01 -41.35 49.30
CA ILE A 62 -28.10 -40.40 49.00
C ILE A 62 -28.71 -39.84 50.31
N LEU A 63 -27.87 -39.40 51.26
CA LEU A 63 -28.31 -38.78 52.53
C LEU A 63 -27.51 -37.50 52.91
N THR A 64 -26.93 -36.81 51.91
CA THR A 64 -26.28 -35.49 52.11
C THR A 64 -26.70 -34.53 51.01
N TRP A 65 -27.93 -34.03 51.09
CA TRP A 65 -28.39 -32.84 50.35
C TRP A 65 -28.45 -31.66 51.32
N GLU A 66 -27.31 -31.02 51.55
CA GLU A 66 -27.26 -29.71 52.21
C GLU A 66 -27.30 -28.61 51.15
N ASP A 67 -28.11 -27.58 51.40
CA ASP A 67 -28.33 -26.47 50.50
C ASP A 67 -27.41 -25.30 50.87
N GLY A 68 -26.30 -25.12 50.13
CA GLY A 68 -25.32 -24.10 50.48
C GLY A 68 -24.13 -23.93 49.53
N MET A 69 -23.88 -22.67 49.16
CA MET A 69 -22.66 -22.11 48.57
C MET A 69 -22.19 -22.63 47.18
N LEU A 70 -22.25 -21.69 46.22
CA LEU A 70 -21.64 -21.78 44.89
C LEU A 70 -20.13 -22.04 44.97
N SER A 71 -19.70 -23.28 44.73
CA SER A 71 -18.29 -23.66 44.55
C SER A 71 -18.02 -24.14 43.12
N SER A 72 -17.12 -23.46 42.42
CA SER A 72 -16.88 -23.65 40.98
C SER A 72 -15.97 -24.84 40.67
N SER A 73 -16.47 -26.08 40.85
CA SER A 73 -15.88 -27.27 40.22
C SER A 73 -16.80 -28.51 40.29
N ARG A 74 -17.66 -28.73 39.28
CA ARG A 74 -18.27 -30.05 38.96
C ARG A 74 -19.05 -30.15 37.63
N GLN A 75 -18.52 -29.60 36.53
CA GLN A 75 -19.03 -29.85 35.16
C GLN A 75 -18.05 -30.67 34.30
N SER A 76 -17.75 -31.92 34.69
CA SER A 76 -16.84 -32.78 33.91
C SER A 76 -17.11 -34.29 33.95
N GLY A 77 -18.37 -34.70 34.18
CA GLY A 77 -18.84 -36.08 33.91
C GLY A 77 -19.25 -36.24 32.45
N ALA A 78 -20.56 -36.14 32.17
CA ALA A 78 -21.13 -36.24 30.84
C ALA A 78 -20.47 -35.31 29.79
N ALA A 79 -20.06 -34.11 30.17
CA ALA A 79 -19.36 -33.17 29.27
C ALA A 79 -17.96 -33.67 28.84
N ALA A 80 -17.31 -34.54 29.63
CA ALA A 80 -16.06 -35.20 29.25
C ALA A 80 -16.33 -36.43 28.36
N GLN A 81 -17.33 -37.25 28.68
CA GLN A 81 -17.73 -38.39 27.84
C GLN A 81 -18.23 -37.95 26.45
N LEU A 82 -19.02 -36.89 26.34
CA LEU A 82 -19.43 -36.33 25.04
C LEU A 82 -18.24 -35.82 24.23
N ARG A 83 -17.22 -35.22 24.88
CA ARG A 83 -15.96 -34.87 24.20
C ARG A 83 -15.15 -36.11 23.79
N SER A 84 -15.16 -37.18 24.58
CA SER A 84 -14.54 -38.46 24.22
C SER A 84 -15.20 -39.08 22.99
N MET A 85 -16.53 -39.24 22.98
CA MET A 85 -17.24 -39.85 21.86
C MET A 85 -17.17 -39.02 20.58
N LEU A 86 -17.15 -37.68 20.67
CA LEU A 86 -16.88 -36.81 19.51
C LEU A 86 -15.44 -36.97 19.02
N SER A 87 -14.47 -37.19 19.91
CA SER A 87 -13.08 -37.48 19.54
C SER A 87 -12.91 -38.87 18.92
N GLU A 88 -13.62 -39.90 19.41
CA GLU A 88 -13.60 -41.25 18.82
C GLU A 88 -14.27 -41.27 17.44
N ARG A 89 -15.42 -40.59 17.28
CA ARG A 89 -16.06 -40.44 15.95
C ARG A 89 -15.25 -39.56 14.99
N SER A 90 -14.26 -38.81 15.48
CA SER A 90 -13.27 -38.09 14.65
C SER A 90 -12.11 -38.98 14.17
N GLN A 91 -11.89 -40.16 14.77
CA GLN A 91 -10.81 -41.08 14.43
C GLN A 91 -11.18 -42.09 13.33
N ILE A 92 -12.46 -42.19 12.95
CA ILE A 92 -12.92 -43.06 11.86
C ILE A 92 -13.23 -42.18 10.64
N THR A 93 -12.58 -42.46 9.52
CA THR A 93 -12.65 -41.70 8.24
C THR A 93 -12.04 -40.29 8.22
N SER A 94 -10.79 -40.16 8.66
CA SER A 94 -9.86 -39.18 8.06
C SER A 94 -8.52 -39.84 7.71
N PRO A 95 -8.10 -39.90 6.43
CA PRO A 95 -6.81 -40.46 6.05
C PRO A 95 -5.67 -39.49 6.39
N PRO A 96 -4.46 -39.99 6.74
CA PRO A 96 -3.38 -39.14 7.24
C PRO A 96 -2.82 -38.21 6.15
N LEU A 97 -2.56 -36.95 6.54
CA LEU A 97 -1.86 -35.95 5.74
C LEU A 97 -0.41 -36.37 5.47
N ARG A 98 -0.18 -37.07 4.35
CA ARG A 98 1.12 -37.07 3.67
C ARG A 98 1.38 -35.71 3.00
N SER A 99 2.64 -35.49 2.64
CA SER A 99 3.09 -34.35 1.83
C SER A 99 2.28 -34.20 0.53
N PRO A 100 2.21 -32.98 -0.06
CA PRO A 100 1.35 -32.69 -1.20
C PRO A 100 1.76 -33.46 -2.46
N HIS A 101 1.17 -34.63 -2.65
CA HIS A 101 1.20 -35.34 -3.92
C HIS A 101 0.31 -34.60 -4.92
N VAL A 102 0.92 -34.16 -6.02
CA VAL A 102 0.22 -33.55 -7.17
C VAL A 102 -0.50 -34.64 -7.96
N GLY A 103 -1.65 -35.07 -7.45
CA GLY A 103 -2.69 -35.69 -8.29
C GLY A 103 -3.40 -34.64 -9.14
N PRO A 104 -4.13 -35.04 -10.20
CA PRO A 104 -5.02 -34.12 -10.90
C PRO A 104 -6.02 -33.50 -9.92
N LEU A 105 -6.18 -32.17 -9.99
CA LEU A 105 -7.27 -31.50 -9.29
C LEU A 105 -8.61 -32.03 -9.84
N PRO A 106 -9.62 -32.30 -8.99
CA PRO A 106 -10.95 -32.68 -9.47
C PRO A 106 -11.50 -31.59 -10.39
N SER A 107 -12.27 -31.99 -11.40
CA SER A 107 -12.96 -31.06 -12.29
C SER A 107 -13.78 -30.06 -11.47
N PRO A 108 -13.87 -28.77 -11.86
CA PRO A 108 -14.71 -27.80 -11.14
C PRO A 108 -16.18 -28.25 -11.01
N GLU A 109 -16.66 -29.11 -11.91
CA GLU A 109 -17.99 -29.72 -11.85
C GLU A 109 -18.07 -30.85 -10.80
N GLU A 110 -17.04 -31.68 -10.68
CA GLU A 110 -16.92 -32.70 -9.62
C GLU A 110 -16.75 -32.04 -8.25
N ALA A 111 -15.94 -30.99 -8.14
CA ALA A 111 -15.76 -30.21 -6.93
C ALA A 111 -17.07 -29.53 -6.49
N ALA A 112 -17.84 -28.98 -7.44
CA ALA A 112 -19.16 -28.42 -7.16
C ALA A 112 -20.16 -29.50 -6.69
N ALA A 113 -20.14 -30.70 -7.28
CA ALA A 113 -20.96 -31.83 -6.85
C ALA A 113 -20.57 -32.30 -5.43
N MET A 114 -19.28 -32.41 -5.12
CA MET A 114 -18.78 -32.75 -3.79
C MET A 114 -19.19 -31.70 -2.74
N LEU A 115 -19.02 -30.40 -3.02
CA LEU A 115 -19.44 -29.32 -2.13
C LEU A 115 -20.96 -29.30 -1.91
N LYS A 116 -21.76 -29.57 -2.95
CA LYS A 116 -23.22 -29.70 -2.82
C LYS A 116 -23.61 -30.88 -1.93
N ASN A 117 -22.97 -32.04 -2.11
CA ASN A 117 -23.23 -33.21 -1.28
C ASN A 117 -22.79 -32.99 0.17
N GLN A 118 -21.67 -32.30 0.39
CA GLN A 118 -21.19 -31.92 1.73
C GLN A 118 -22.12 -30.91 2.42
N ALA A 119 -22.72 -29.98 1.68
CA ALA A 119 -23.72 -29.06 2.20
C ALA A 119 -25.02 -29.79 2.63
N VAL A 120 -25.49 -30.76 1.82
CA VAL A 120 -26.65 -31.61 2.17
C VAL A 120 -26.35 -32.44 3.42
N TYR A 121 -25.17 -33.07 3.49
CA TYR A 121 -24.76 -33.87 4.66
C TYR A 121 -24.63 -33.01 5.93
N THR A 122 -24.06 -31.82 5.83
CA THR A 122 -23.98 -30.85 6.95
C THR A 122 -25.38 -30.46 7.43
N SER A 123 -26.30 -30.13 6.52
CA SER A 123 -27.68 -29.76 6.85
C SER A 123 -28.45 -30.91 7.52
N HIS A 124 -28.20 -32.16 7.11
CA HIS A 124 -28.76 -33.34 7.77
C HIS A 124 -28.22 -33.50 9.20
N LEU A 125 -26.90 -33.43 9.41
CA LEU A 125 -26.30 -33.47 10.76
C LEU A 125 -26.79 -32.31 11.66
N GLU A 126 -27.03 -31.12 11.11
CA GLU A 126 -27.65 -30.01 11.84
C GLU A 126 -29.09 -30.31 12.26
N SER A 127 -29.86 -31.03 11.42
CA SER A 127 -31.23 -31.46 11.75
C SER A 127 -31.25 -32.53 12.86
N GLU A 128 -30.37 -33.53 12.80
CA GLU A 128 -30.21 -34.53 13.88
C GLU A 128 -29.74 -33.87 15.18
N SER A 129 -28.76 -32.95 15.08
CA SER A 129 -28.25 -32.20 16.23
C SER A 129 -29.30 -31.25 16.82
N ARG A 130 -30.33 -30.85 16.07
CA ARG A 130 -31.46 -30.08 16.57
C ARG A 130 -32.45 -30.99 17.30
N TYR A 131 -32.86 -32.09 16.67
CA TYR A 131 -33.75 -33.09 17.26
C TYR A 131 -33.21 -33.64 18.60
N ILE A 132 -31.92 -33.99 18.66
CA ILE A 132 -31.27 -34.45 19.91
C ILE A 132 -31.30 -33.37 21.02
N LYS A 133 -31.21 -32.08 20.67
CA LYS A 133 -31.32 -30.99 21.67
C LYS A 133 -32.75 -30.81 22.16
N GLU A 134 -33.74 -31.00 21.29
CA GLU A 134 -35.16 -30.91 21.61
C GLU A 134 -35.60 -32.08 22.51
N GLU A 135 -35.25 -33.32 22.17
CA GLU A 135 -35.45 -34.49 23.03
C GLU A 135 -34.72 -34.37 24.38
N MET A 136 -33.48 -33.88 24.39
CA MET A 136 -32.75 -33.61 25.65
C MET A 136 -33.39 -32.49 26.50
N ALA A 137 -34.18 -31.59 25.91
CA ALA A 137 -34.97 -30.61 26.65
C ALA A 137 -36.24 -31.25 27.24
N VAL A 138 -36.94 -32.08 26.47
CA VAL A 138 -38.11 -32.86 26.95
C VAL A 138 -37.72 -33.80 28.09
N LEU A 139 -36.59 -34.52 27.98
CA LEU A 139 -36.08 -35.38 29.05
C LEU A 139 -35.69 -34.60 30.31
N ARG A 140 -35.17 -33.37 30.18
CA ARG A 140 -34.91 -32.48 31.33
C ARG A 140 -36.19 -32.01 32.01
N MET A 141 -37.23 -31.72 31.24
CA MET A 141 -38.54 -31.34 31.76
C MET A 141 -39.16 -32.48 32.57
N LYS A 142 -39.22 -33.70 31.98
CA LYS A 142 -39.68 -34.91 32.67
C LYS A 142 -38.86 -35.26 33.91
N LEU A 143 -37.54 -35.06 33.87
CA LEU A 143 -36.68 -35.25 35.05
C LEU A 143 -36.98 -34.23 36.15
N ALA A 144 -37.30 -32.99 35.81
CA ALA A 144 -37.71 -31.98 36.80
C ALA A 144 -39.09 -32.31 37.42
N GLU A 145 -40.04 -32.77 36.60
CA GLU A 145 -41.35 -33.26 37.06
C GLU A 145 -41.20 -34.42 38.05
N VAL A 146 -40.43 -35.46 37.68
CA VAL A 146 -40.15 -36.63 38.55
C VAL A 146 -39.37 -36.25 39.81
N LEU A 147 -38.44 -35.29 39.74
CA LEU A 147 -37.73 -34.81 40.94
C LEU A 147 -38.65 -34.06 41.91
N GLU A 148 -39.60 -33.27 41.40
CA GLU A 148 -40.59 -32.57 42.23
C GLU A 148 -41.63 -33.52 42.81
N GLU A 149 -42.11 -34.51 42.04
CA GLU A 149 -42.96 -35.61 42.53
C GLU A 149 -42.24 -36.39 43.64
N ASN A 150 -40.98 -36.75 43.44
CA ASN A 150 -40.16 -37.44 44.44
C ASN A 150 -39.93 -36.57 45.70
N ARG A 151 -39.75 -35.25 45.53
CA ARG A 151 -39.67 -34.28 46.65
C ARG A 151 -40.98 -34.21 47.44
N MET A 152 -42.12 -34.24 46.76
CA MET A 152 -43.45 -34.27 47.37
C MET A 152 -43.70 -35.58 48.12
N LEU A 153 -43.46 -36.74 47.49
CA LEU A 153 -43.57 -38.06 48.13
C LEU A 153 -42.65 -38.19 49.35
N HIS A 154 -41.43 -37.66 49.30
CA HIS A 154 -40.56 -37.60 50.48
C HIS A 154 -41.06 -36.64 51.57
N SER A 155 -41.80 -35.58 51.22
CA SER A 155 -42.45 -34.69 52.19
C SER A 155 -43.66 -35.36 52.85
N GLU A 156 -44.45 -36.09 52.07
CA GLU A 156 -45.59 -36.88 52.55
C GLU A 156 -45.14 -38.03 53.44
N LEU A 157 -44.11 -38.78 53.04
CA LEU A 157 -43.51 -39.85 53.87
C LEU A 157 -42.95 -39.31 55.19
N LYS A 158 -42.28 -38.14 55.18
CA LYS A 158 -41.83 -37.48 56.42
C LYS A 158 -43.02 -37.07 57.30
N SER A 159 -44.08 -36.54 56.71
CA SER A 159 -45.31 -36.18 57.44
C SER A 159 -45.97 -37.41 58.06
N ALA A 160 -46.08 -38.50 57.31
CA ALA A 160 -46.64 -39.78 57.77
C ALA A 160 -45.82 -40.37 58.92
N VAL A 161 -44.49 -40.49 58.77
CA VAL A 161 -43.60 -41.01 59.82
C VAL A 161 -43.64 -40.15 61.09
N VAL A 162 -43.67 -38.82 60.97
CA VAL A 162 -43.83 -37.93 62.14
C VAL A 162 -45.19 -38.10 62.79
N HIS A 163 -46.27 -38.22 62.02
CA HIS A 163 -47.62 -38.49 62.54
C HIS A 163 -47.71 -39.87 63.21
N GLU A 164 -46.98 -40.87 62.71
CA GLU A 164 -46.94 -42.23 63.27
C GLU A 164 -46.15 -42.26 64.59
N ILE A 165 -44.97 -41.64 64.66
CA ILE A 165 -44.18 -41.48 65.88
C ILE A 165 -44.97 -40.73 66.98
N ILE A 166 -45.74 -39.70 66.61
CA ILE A 166 -46.60 -38.96 67.55
C ILE A 166 -47.80 -39.81 68.01
N LYS A 167 -48.32 -40.68 67.15
CA LYS A 167 -49.48 -41.56 67.42
C LYS A 167 -49.11 -42.78 68.28
N GLU A 168 -47.91 -43.32 68.14
CA GLU A 168 -47.45 -44.51 68.89
C GLU A 168 -46.71 -44.21 70.20
N GLY A 169 -46.50 -42.93 70.54
CA GLY A 169 -46.18 -42.55 71.93
C GLY A 169 -44.74 -42.81 72.40
N GLY A 170 -43.77 -42.82 71.48
CA GLY A 170 -42.34 -42.65 71.82
C GLY A 170 -41.48 -43.90 71.98
N ASP A 171 -42.02 -45.11 71.89
CA ASP A 171 -41.23 -46.36 72.05
C ASP A 171 -40.21 -46.62 70.91
N ALA A 172 -40.34 -45.90 69.78
CA ALA A 172 -39.43 -46.00 68.63
C ALA A 172 -37.95 -45.65 68.95
N VAL A 173 -37.67 -45.00 70.09
CA VAL A 173 -36.31 -44.58 70.49
C VAL A 173 -35.37 -45.78 70.73
N ASN A 174 -35.88 -46.93 71.16
CA ASN A 174 -35.06 -48.10 71.47
C ASN A 174 -34.38 -48.77 70.26
N VAL A 175 -34.81 -48.46 69.02
CA VAL A 175 -34.31 -49.13 67.80
C VAL A 175 -33.09 -48.43 67.17
N LEU A 176 -32.71 -47.23 67.64
CA LEU A 176 -31.56 -46.47 67.11
C LEU A 176 -30.28 -46.56 67.97
N GLY A 177 -30.26 -47.37 69.04
CA GLY A 177 -29.14 -47.45 70.00
C GLY A 177 -27.82 -48.06 69.50
N ALA A 178 -27.61 -48.20 68.19
CA ALA A 178 -26.53 -48.98 67.58
C ALA A 178 -25.64 -48.19 66.59
N PHE A 179 -25.72 -46.86 66.53
CA PHE A 179 -24.78 -46.01 65.77
C PHE A 179 -24.19 -44.90 66.64
N ASP A 180 -22.87 -44.91 66.76
CA ASP A 180 -22.09 -44.09 67.69
C ASP A 180 -21.85 -42.65 67.18
N GLN A 181 -21.78 -41.71 68.14
CA GLN A 181 -21.37 -40.29 68.09
C GLN A 181 -21.95 -39.35 67.02
N ASN A 182 -22.04 -39.71 65.74
CA ASN A 182 -22.40 -38.81 64.63
C ASN A 182 -23.84 -38.25 64.71
N PHE A 183 -24.78 -38.92 65.40
CA PHE A 183 -26.18 -38.49 65.43
C PHE A 183 -26.38 -37.15 66.19
N SER A 184 -25.52 -36.87 67.17
CA SER A 184 -25.58 -35.64 67.97
C SER A 184 -25.39 -34.38 67.12
N GLU A 185 -24.43 -34.42 66.19
CA GLU A 185 -24.10 -33.28 65.31
C GLU A 185 -25.19 -33.03 64.25
N VAL A 186 -25.83 -34.11 63.75
CA VAL A 186 -26.95 -34.01 62.80
C VAL A 186 -28.20 -33.40 63.44
N VAL A 187 -28.54 -33.77 64.69
CA VAL A 187 -29.70 -33.19 65.39
C VAL A 187 -29.46 -31.71 65.74
N VAL A 188 -28.24 -31.33 66.16
CA VAL A 188 -27.88 -29.92 66.44
C VAL A 188 -27.80 -29.06 65.18
N SER A 189 -27.63 -29.67 64.00
CA SER A 189 -27.62 -28.98 62.71
C SER A 189 -29.02 -28.86 62.09
N THR A 190 -29.89 -29.85 62.30
CA THR A 190 -31.28 -29.86 61.79
C THR A 190 -32.25 -29.09 62.70
N MET A 191 -32.04 -29.08 64.02
CA MET A 191 -32.70 -28.16 64.95
C MET A 191 -31.72 -27.06 65.36
N GLY A 192 -31.91 -25.86 64.79
CA GLY A 192 -31.01 -24.72 65.03
C GLY A 192 -30.74 -24.48 66.52
N ARG A 193 -29.47 -24.17 66.86
CA ARG A 193 -28.92 -24.17 68.24
C ARG A 193 -29.79 -23.53 69.33
N HIS A 194 -30.60 -22.53 68.99
CA HIS A 194 -31.51 -21.88 69.93
C HIS A 194 -32.66 -22.78 70.37
N ASP A 195 -33.24 -23.56 69.46
CA ASP A 195 -34.37 -24.45 69.75
C ASP A 195 -33.90 -25.76 70.38
N PHE A 196 -32.75 -26.31 69.97
CA PHE A 196 -32.09 -27.39 70.72
C PHE A 196 -31.90 -27.00 72.19
N LYS A 197 -31.46 -25.76 72.46
CA LYS A 197 -31.24 -25.28 73.84
C LYS A 197 -32.53 -24.98 74.60
N ARG A 198 -33.63 -24.60 73.93
CA ARG A 198 -34.98 -24.57 74.54
C ARG A 198 -35.45 -25.98 74.93
N TRP A 199 -35.34 -26.93 74.01
CA TRP A 199 -35.72 -28.33 74.25
C TRP A 199 -34.88 -28.98 75.37
N GLN A 200 -33.59 -28.67 75.46
CA GLN A 200 -32.73 -29.12 76.57
C GLN A 200 -33.23 -28.60 77.93
N VAL A 201 -33.60 -27.31 78.02
CA VAL A 201 -34.15 -26.71 79.25
C VAL A 201 -35.53 -27.29 79.59
N GLU A 202 -36.38 -27.51 78.61
CA GLU A 202 -37.71 -28.09 78.81
C GLU A 202 -37.66 -29.58 79.19
N LEU A 203 -36.69 -30.33 78.64
CA LEU A 203 -36.40 -31.71 79.04
C LEU A 203 -35.85 -31.77 80.48
N GLU A 204 -34.98 -30.84 80.88
CA GLU A 204 -34.59 -30.68 82.30
C GLU A 204 -35.79 -30.35 83.20
N ARG A 205 -36.71 -29.49 82.73
CA ARG A 205 -37.93 -29.11 83.47
C ARG A 205 -38.86 -30.31 83.66
N LEU A 206 -39.07 -31.10 82.60
CA LEU A 206 -39.85 -32.34 82.64
C LEU A 206 -39.19 -33.40 83.51
N SER A 207 -37.88 -33.59 83.40
CA SER A 207 -37.10 -34.51 84.25
C SER A 207 -37.24 -34.18 85.74
N LYS A 208 -37.09 -32.90 86.12
CA LYS A 208 -37.29 -32.43 87.50
C LYS A 208 -38.74 -32.63 87.99
N LEU A 209 -39.73 -32.48 87.11
CA LEU A 209 -41.14 -32.70 87.41
C LEU A 209 -41.47 -34.20 87.57
N HIS A 210 -40.85 -35.06 86.76
CA HIS A 210 -40.97 -36.51 86.87
C HIS A 210 -40.26 -37.03 88.13
N ALA A 211 -39.05 -36.55 88.46
CA ALA A 211 -38.38 -36.86 89.72
C ALA A 211 -39.26 -36.51 90.93
N ALA A 212 -39.78 -35.27 90.99
CA ALA A 212 -40.69 -34.85 92.06
C ALA A 212 -42.04 -35.62 92.10
N LYS A 213 -42.41 -36.32 91.02
CA LYS A 213 -43.53 -37.27 90.99
C LYS A 213 -43.12 -38.64 91.53
N THR A 214 -41.93 -39.13 91.19
CA THR A 214 -41.33 -40.35 91.76
C THR A 214 -41.14 -40.21 93.26
N ASP A 215 -40.54 -39.11 93.76
CA ASP A 215 -40.35 -38.84 95.18
C ASP A 215 -41.69 -38.88 95.96
N ARG A 216 -42.77 -38.38 95.35
CA ARG A 216 -44.13 -38.43 95.92
C ARG A 216 -44.72 -39.83 95.94
N LEU A 217 -44.42 -40.66 94.95
CA LEU A 217 -44.86 -42.06 94.91
C LEU A 217 -44.03 -42.93 95.89
N GLU A 218 -42.72 -42.69 96.00
CA GLU A 218 -41.84 -43.40 96.95
C GLU A 218 -42.16 -43.05 98.40
N THR A 219 -42.45 -41.79 98.70
CA THR A 219 -42.92 -41.39 100.05
C THR A 219 -44.29 -41.99 100.39
N GLN A 220 -45.21 -42.09 99.43
CA GLN A 220 -46.47 -42.84 99.62
C GLN A 220 -46.23 -44.34 99.82
N LEU A 221 -45.32 -44.96 99.06
CA LEU A 221 -45.01 -46.39 99.14
C LEU A 221 -44.33 -46.73 100.48
N ASN A 222 -43.44 -45.87 100.99
CA ASN A 222 -42.85 -46.02 102.32
C ASN A 222 -43.88 -45.80 103.44
N GLN A 223 -44.84 -44.88 103.29
CA GLN A 223 -45.97 -44.77 104.23
C GLN A 223 -46.78 -46.08 104.31
N PHE A 224 -47.15 -46.65 103.16
CA PHE A 224 -47.86 -47.94 103.12
C PHE A 224 -47.03 -49.10 103.69
N ARG A 225 -45.70 -49.11 103.51
CA ARG A 225 -44.81 -50.09 104.17
C ARG A 225 -44.83 -49.96 105.69
N MET A 226 -44.66 -48.74 106.22
CA MET A 226 -44.71 -48.49 107.67
C MET A 226 -46.07 -48.84 108.27
N ASP A 227 -47.17 -48.69 107.53
CA ASP A 227 -48.49 -49.09 107.99
C ASP A 227 -48.72 -50.62 107.90
N ASN A 228 -48.09 -51.31 106.94
CA ASN A 228 -48.09 -52.77 106.88
C ASN A 228 -47.25 -53.41 108.00
N GLU A 229 -46.07 -52.85 108.32
CA GLU A 229 -45.23 -53.29 109.44
C GLU A 229 -45.97 -53.21 110.79
N LYS A 230 -46.79 -52.16 111.00
CA LYS A 230 -47.65 -52.04 112.19
C LYS A 230 -48.73 -53.13 112.25
N LEU A 231 -49.31 -53.49 111.10
CA LEU A 231 -50.31 -54.56 111.04
C LEU A 231 -49.67 -55.92 111.32
N GLU A 232 -48.50 -56.21 110.75
CA GLU A 232 -47.74 -57.43 111.02
C GLU A 232 -47.36 -57.56 112.51
N GLN A 233 -46.95 -56.45 113.15
CA GLN A 233 -46.70 -56.42 114.61
C GLN A 233 -47.96 -56.82 115.40
N THR A 234 -49.13 -56.25 115.09
CA THR A 234 -50.39 -56.60 115.79
C THR A 234 -50.84 -58.05 115.56
N VAL A 235 -50.46 -58.66 114.43
CA VAL A 235 -50.74 -60.07 114.12
C VAL A 235 -49.87 -61.01 114.96
N GLU A 236 -48.60 -60.68 115.21
CA GLU A 236 -47.75 -61.50 116.08
C GLU A 236 -48.10 -61.37 117.57
N ASP A 237 -48.49 -60.16 118.01
CA ASP A 237 -49.01 -59.94 119.38
C ASP A 237 -50.24 -60.82 119.65
N LEU A 238 -51.14 -61.00 118.68
CA LEU A 238 -52.30 -61.90 118.80
C LEU A 238 -51.90 -63.40 118.81
N LYS A 239 -50.86 -63.81 118.06
CA LYS A 239 -50.33 -65.19 118.11
C LYS A 239 -49.64 -65.53 119.44
N SER A 240 -49.25 -64.53 120.24
CA SER A 240 -48.70 -64.76 121.58
C SER A 240 -49.76 -65.27 122.58
N GLN A 241 -51.02 -64.88 122.39
CA GLN A 241 -52.11 -65.13 123.37
C GLN A 241 -52.76 -66.52 123.24
N LEU A 242 -52.58 -67.22 122.12
CA LEU A 242 -53.34 -68.44 121.77
C LEU A 242 -52.74 -69.78 122.29
N ARG A 243 -51.95 -69.79 123.38
CA ARG A 243 -51.11 -70.97 123.76
C ARG A 243 -51.24 -71.50 125.21
N ILE A 244 -52.40 -71.38 125.91
CA ILE A 244 -52.46 -71.54 127.41
C ILE A 244 -53.73 -72.24 128.09
N GLN A 245 -54.31 -73.45 127.74
CA GLN A 245 -55.51 -74.12 128.46
C GLN A 245 -55.70 -75.75 128.42
N GLU A 246 -55.91 -76.58 129.55
CA GLU A 246 -56.45 -78.07 129.75
C GLU A 246 -56.34 -78.77 131.24
N SER A 247 -56.64 -80.02 131.83
CA SER A 247 -57.30 -81.45 131.70
C SER A 247 -57.46 -82.39 133.05
N VAL A 248 -58.15 -83.62 133.19
CA VAL A 248 -58.46 -84.48 134.50
C VAL A 248 -58.84 -86.10 134.50
N PRO A 249 -58.72 -87.02 135.60
CA PRO A 249 -59.03 -88.55 135.72
C PRO A 249 -59.75 -89.28 137.03
N THR A 250 -59.89 -90.68 137.22
CA THR A 250 -60.69 -91.52 138.31
C THR A 250 -60.30 -93.06 138.77
N HIS A 251 -61.02 -93.84 139.72
CA HIS A 251 -60.69 -95.24 140.38
C HIS A 251 -61.79 -96.10 141.27
N GLU A 252 -61.73 -97.48 141.59
CA GLU A 252 -62.22 -98.31 142.86
C GLU A 252 -62.29 -99.96 143.03
N ASN A 253 -62.73 -100.61 144.21
CA ASN A 253 -62.60 -102.06 144.80
C ASN A 253 -63.89 -102.84 145.45
N GLY A 254 -64.08 -104.03 146.19
CA GLY A 254 -63.43 -105.31 146.82
C GLY A 254 -64.33 -106.31 147.78
N HIS A 255 -63.90 -107.52 148.38
CA HIS A 255 -64.41 -108.40 149.61
C HIS A 255 -64.68 -110.03 149.63
N ILE A 256 -64.81 -110.82 150.80
CA ILE A 256 -65.00 -112.38 150.99
C ILE A 256 -65.36 -113.08 152.45
N GLY A 257 -65.70 -114.43 152.67
CA GLY A 257 -65.89 -115.23 154.02
C GLY A 257 -66.35 -116.80 154.15
N PHE A 258 -66.29 -117.59 155.32
CA PHE A 258 -66.66 -119.11 155.55
C PHE A 258 -66.67 -119.82 157.04
N LEU A 259 -67.28 -121.09 157.35
CA LEU A 259 -67.07 -122.22 158.45
C LEU A 259 -68.37 -123.02 159.05
N SER A 260 -68.55 -124.12 159.92
CA SER A 260 -67.98 -125.41 160.62
C SER A 260 -69.14 -126.34 161.32
N GLU A 261 -69.21 -127.48 162.15
CA GLU A 261 -68.41 -128.55 162.96
C GLU A 261 -69.11 -129.99 163.37
N THR A 262 -68.97 -130.69 164.58
CA THR A 262 -69.25 -132.19 164.98
C THR A 262 -70.05 -132.56 166.34
N GLU A 263 -70.29 -133.75 167.05
CA GLU A 263 -70.07 -135.29 167.16
C GLU A 263 -71.27 -136.05 167.97
N ARG A 264 -71.39 -137.14 168.87
CA ARG A 264 -70.62 -138.13 169.77
C ARG A 264 -71.45 -139.27 170.58
N ASN A 265 -71.08 -140.60 170.75
CA ASN A 265 -71.64 -141.65 171.76
C ASN A 265 -70.91 -143.09 171.95
N THR A 266 -71.16 -144.03 172.96
CA THR A 266 -70.24 -145.19 173.41
C THR A 266 -70.44 -146.76 173.22
N THR A 267 -71.23 -147.58 173.95
CA THR A 267 -70.94 -149.07 174.10
C THR A 267 -71.07 -149.99 172.87
N LEU A 268 -71.70 -149.55 171.77
CA LEU A 268 -71.76 -150.30 170.50
C LEU A 268 -70.40 -150.45 169.77
N ARG A 269 -69.41 -149.62 170.15
CA ARG A 269 -68.17 -149.32 169.39
C ARG A 269 -67.27 -150.50 168.97
N ILE A 270 -67.43 -151.70 169.53
CA ILE A 270 -66.54 -152.84 169.24
C ILE A 270 -67.00 -153.61 168.00
N VAL A 271 -68.31 -153.81 167.80
CA VAL A 271 -68.84 -154.60 166.67
C VAL A 271 -68.72 -153.83 165.35
N ASP A 272 -69.05 -152.54 165.34
CA ASP A 272 -68.91 -151.67 164.16
C ASP A 272 -67.49 -151.62 163.58
N LYS A 273 -66.47 -151.91 164.39
CA LYS A 273 -65.09 -151.59 164.03
C LYS A 273 -64.57 -152.49 162.91
N LEU A 274 -64.96 -153.77 162.93
CA LEU A 274 -64.57 -154.76 161.93
C LEU A 274 -65.37 -154.65 160.61
N THR A 275 -66.57 -154.06 160.63
CA THR A 275 -67.30 -153.73 159.38
C THR A 275 -66.69 -152.53 158.69
N ARG A 276 -66.36 -151.45 159.42
CA ARG A 276 -65.69 -150.26 158.84
C ARG A 276 -64.39 -150.63 158.13
N GLU A 277 -63.51 -151.39 158.78
CA GLU A 277 -62.22 -151.80 158.19
C GLU A 277 -62.37 -152.59 156.85
N ARG A 278 -63.52 -153.24 156.61
CA ARG A 278 -63.86 -153.87 155.33
C ARG A 278 -64.37 -152.87 154.30
N ASP A 279 -65.27 -151.97 154.69
CA ASP A 279 -65.84 -150.95 153.80
C ASP A 279 -64.79 -149.92 153.39
N ASP A 280 -63.93 -149.48 154.32
CA ASP A 280 -62.78 -148.60 154.09
C ASP A 280 -61.86 -149.16 152.97
N LEU A 281 -61.63 -150.48 152.94
CA LEU A 281 -60.83 -151.14 151.89
C LEU A 281 -61.52 -151.16 150.52
N VAL A 282 -62.85 -151.28 150.49
CA VAL A 282 -63.64 -151.20 149.24
C VAL A 282 -63.63 -149.76 148.71
N ASP A 283 -63.72 -148.77 149.60
CA ASP A 283 -63.60 -147.35 149.25
C ASP A 283 -62.18 -147.01 148.74
N HIS A 284 -61.13 -147.63 149.28
CA HIS A 284 -59.77 -147.49 148.74
C HIS A 284 -59.63 -148.12 147.34
N VAL A 285 -60.20 -149.31 147.09
CA VAL A 285 -60.15 -149.95 145.76
C VAL A 285 -60.93 -149.14 144.72
N THR A 286 -62.13 -148.67 145.06
CA THR A 286 -62.94 -147.84 144.15
C THR A 286 -62.33 -146.45 143.94
N SER A 287 -61.71 -145.86 144.96
CA SER A 287 -60.92 -144.63 144.83
C SER A 287 -59.72 -144.80 143.90
N LEU A 288 -58.96 -145.88 144.02
CA LEU A 288 -57.84 -146.19 143.12
C LEU A 288 -58.31 -146.46 141.69
N GLN A 289 -59.43 -147.15 141.49
CA GLN A 289 -60.05 -147.32 140.17
C GLN A 289 -60.48 -145.96 139.58
N ALA A 290 -61.08 -145.08 140.38
CA ALA A 290 -61.48 -143.74 139.96
C ALA A 290 -60.27 -142.82 139.69
N GLN A 291 -59.12 -143.03 140.36
CA GLN A 291 -57.86 -142.36 140.05
C GLN A 291 -57.26 -142.87 138.74
N LEU A 292 -57.23 -144.18 138.53
CA LEU A 292 -56.71 -144.80 137.30
C LEU A 292 -57.55 -144.41 136.07
N GLN A 293 -58.87 -144.29 136.20
CA GLN A 293 -59.71 -143.74 135.14
C GLN A 293 -59.45 -142.26 134.90
N ARG A 294 -59.17 -141.45 135.94
CA ARG A 294 -58.78 -140.04 135.79
C ARG A 294 -57.42 -139.87 135.12
N THR A 295 -56.41 -140.68 135.47
CA THR A 295 -55.10 -140.62 134.78
C THR A 295 -55.23 -141.08 133.34
N ARG A 296 -55.97 -142.17 133.07
CA ARG A 296 -56.20 -142.65 131.71
C ARG A 296 -56.96 -141.65 130.84
N HIS A 297 -57.99 -141.01 131.39
CA HIS A 297 -58.71 -139.94 130.68
C HIS A 297 -57.79 -138.74 130.41
N SER A 298 -56.94 -138.37 131.37
CA SER A 298 -55.95 -137.30 131.19
C SER A 298 -54.85 -137.66 130.18
N GLU A 299 -54.45 -138.93 130.08
CA GLU A 299 -53.56 -139.46 129.03
C GLU A 299 -54.25 -139.42 127.64
N GLU A 300 -55.53 -139.79 127.57
CA GLU A 300 -56.33 -139.70 126.34
C GLU A 300 -56.53 -138.24 125.90
N GLU A 301 -56.82 -137.32 126.84
CA GLU A 301 -56.85 -135.88 126.58
C GLU A 301 -55.48 -135.36 126.13
N ALA A 302 -54.40 -135.70 126.82
CA ALA A 302 -53.04 -135.28 126.46
C ALA A 302 -52.64 -135.81 125.06
N TYR A 303 -53.01 -137.05 124.72
CA TYR A 303 -52.80 -137.62 123.39
C TYR A 303 -53.61 -136.88 122.32
N GLN A 304 -54.87 -136.55 122.59
CA GLN A 304 -55.69 -135.76 121.65
C GLN A 304 -55.20 -134.31 121.50
N GLN A 305 -54.70 -133.69 122.57
CA GLN A 305 -54.08 -132.36 122.49
C GLN A 305 -52.73 -132.41 121.76
N MET A 306 -51.91 -133.45 121.97
CA MET A 306 -50.67 -133.67 121.23
C MET A 306 -50.94 -133.93 119.75
N LYS A 307 -51.96 -134.72 119.40
CA LYS A 307 -52.40 -134.96 118.02
C LYS A 307 -52.83 -133.66 117.34
N LYS A 308 -53.69 -132.87 117.99
CA LYS A 308 -54.09 -131.53 117.50
C LYS A 308 -52.90 -130.57 117.40
N GLY A 309 -51.95 -130.64 118.33
CA GLY A 309 -50.72 -129.86 118.30
C GLY A 309 -49.83 -130.21 117.10
N ILE A 310 -49.72 -131.50 116.78
CA ILE A 310 -49.04 -131.97 115.57
C ILE A 310 -49.79 -131.50 114.31
N GLU A 311 -51.11 -131.69 114.23
CA GLU A 311 -51.92 -131.24 113.10
C GLU A 311 -51.83 -129.72 112.87
N LEU A 312 -51.80 -128.92 113.94
CA LEU A 312 -51.59 -127.46 113.87
C LEU A 312 -50.16 -127.07 113.47
N VAL A 313 -49.14 -127.82 113.90
CA VAL A 313 -47.75 -127.60 113.48
C VAL A 313 -47.55 -128.02 112.02
N GLU A 314 -48.14 -129.13 111.57
CA GLU A 314 -48.12 -129.58 110.18
C GLU A 314 -48.83 -128.56 109.28
N GLN A 315 -50.01 -128.07 109.68
CA GLN A 315 -50.71 -126.99 108.97
C GLN A 315 -49.87 -125.70 108.90
N ALA A 316 -49.25 -125.28 110.02
CA ALA A 316 -48.38 -124.12 110.04
C ALA A 316 -47.09 -124.30 109.22
N GLN A 317 -46.56 -125.53 109.12
CA GLN A 317 -45.44 -125.86 108.21
C GLN A 317 -45.87 -125.81 106.74
N LEU A 318 -47.06 -126.31 106.40
CA LEU A 318 -47.62 -126.20 105.05
C LEU A 318 -47.79 -124.73 104.67
N GLU A 319 -48.48 -123.93 105.49
CA GLU A 319 -48.65 -122.49 105.30
C GLU A 319 -47.30 -121.75 105.20
N GLN A 320 -46.30 -122.13 106.01
CA GLN A 320 -44.94 -121.59 105.91
C GLN A 320 -44.28 -121.94 104.56
N THR A 321 -44.42 -123.17 104.06
CA THR A 321 -43.87 -123.56 102.75
C THR A 321 -44.60 -122.89 101.59
N GLU A 322 -45.93 -122.75 101.66
CA GLU A 322 -46.72 -122.01 100.66
C GLU A 322 -46.30 -120.53 100.63
N ALA A 323 -46.16 -119.87 101.79
CA ALA A 323 -45.69 -118.50 101.88
C ALA A 323 -44.25 -118.32 101.36
N LEU A 324 -43.38 -119.31 101.57
CA LEU A 324 -42.02 -119.31 101.01
C LEU A 324 -42.03 -119.46 99.48
N VAL A 325 -42.84 -120.36 98.93
CA VAL A 325 -42.99 -120.56 97.48
C VAL A 325 -43.64 -119.34 96.81
N GLN A 326 -44.67 -118.75 97.42
CA GLN A 326 -45.28 -117.50 96.92
C GLN A 326 -44.27 -116.34 96.95
N LYS A 327 -43.49 -116.21 98.02
CA LYS A 327 -42.40 -115.22 98.11
C LYS A 327 -41.35 -115.45 97.01
N GLU A 328 -40.94 -116.69 96.77
CA GLU A 328 -39.97 -117.04 95.74
C GLU A 328 -40.51 -116.68 94.34
N GLN A 329 -41.74 -117.10 94.02
CA GLN A 329 -42.44 -116.75 92.78
C GLN A 329 -42.53 -115.23 92.56
N VAL A 330 -42.91 -114.46 93.59
CA VAL A 330 -42.96 -113.00 93.52
C VAL A 330 -41.57 -112.38 93.33
N THR A 331 -40.52 -112.91 93.97
CA THR A 331 -39.14 -112.45 93.69
C THR A 331 -38.67 -112.78 92.28
N ASP A 332 -39.10 -113.91 91.73
CA ASP A 332 -38.77 -114.37 90.38
C ASP A 332 -39.50 -113.53 89.31
N GLU A 333 -40.78 -113.24 89.51
CA GLU A 333 -41.55 -112.31 88.68
C GLU A 333 -41.00 -110.88 88.76
N LEU A 334 -40.67 -110.40 89.96
CA LEU A 334 -40.01 -109.11 90.15
C LEU A 334 -38.65 -109.06 89.45
N GLY A 335 -37.89 -110.17 89.44
CA GLY A 335 -36.65 -110.32 88.69
C GLY A 335 -36.88 -110.25 87.17
N ARG A 336 -37.86 -111.00 86.65
CA ARG A 336 -38.25 -110.98 85.22
C ARG A 336 -38.72 -109.60 84.78
N VAL A 337 -39.48 -108.89 85.62
CA VAL A 337 -39.96 -107.52 85.36
C VAL A 337 -38.80 -106.52 85.38
N ARG A 338 -37.88 -106.59 86.37
CA ARG A 338 -36.63 -105.79 86.37
C ARG A 338 -35.82 -106.02 85.11
N GLN A 339 -35.63 -107.26 84.68
CA GLN A 339 -34.88 -107.58 83.46
C GLN A 339 -35.52 -107.00 82.20
N ARG A 340 -36.86 -107.00 82.09
CA ARG A 340 -37.58 -106.35 80.98
C ARG A 340 -37.39 -104.83 80.99
N PHE A 341 -37.52 -104.18 82.15
CA PHE A 341 -37.26 -102.74 82.28
C PHE A 341 -35.81 -102.40 81.95
N GLU A 342 -34.83 -103.17 82.46
CA GLU A 342 -33.42 -103.00 82.11
C GLU A 342 -33.16 -103.16 80.60
N ASN A 343 -33.81 -104.13 79.95
CA ASN A 343 -33.67 -104.34 78.52
C ASN A 343 -34.23 -103.15 77.72
N HIS A 344 -35.43 -102.65 78.06
CA HIS A 344 -35.98 -101.45 77.42
C HIS A 344 -35.16 -100.18 77.72
N VAL A 345 -34.55 -100.06 78.91
CA VAL A 345 -33.63 -98.95 79.21
C VAL A 345 -32.34 -99.07 78.37
N LYS A 346 -31.80 -100.26 78.17
CA LYS A 346 -30.63 -100.51 77.30
C LYS A 346 -30.97 -100.23 75.83
N GLU A 347 -32.12 -100.68 75.35
CA GLU A 347 -32.67 -100.46 74.01
C GLU A 347 -32.92 -98.97 73.73
N SER A 348 -33.61 -98.27 74.62
CA SER A 348 -33.82 -96.82 74.57
C SER A 348 -32.49 -96.06 74.59
N GLN A 349 -31.52 -96.45 75.43
CA GLN A 349 -30.19 -95.86 75.42
C GLN A 349 -29.43 -96.11 74.11
N LEU A 350 -29.61 -97.25 73.44
CA LEU A 350 -29.00 -97.52 72.13
C LEU A 350 -29.64 -96.65 71.04
N LEU A 351 -30.97 -96.50 71.03
CA LEU A 351 -31.67 -95.60 70.12
C LEU A 351 -31.23 -94.15 70.31
N ILE A 352 -31.21 -93.65 71.55
CA ILE A 352 -30.75 -92.29 71.89
C ILE A 352 -29.27 -92.07 71.50
N ARG A 353 -28.42 -93.09 71.58
CA ARG A 353 -27.02 -93.00 71.10
C ARG A 353 -26.97 -92.94 69.57
N ALA A 354 -27.69 -93.81 68.88
CA ALA A 354 -27.75 -93.83 67.42
C ALA A 354 -28.30 -92.52 66.83
N GLU A 355 -29.35 -91.96 67.43
CA GLU A 355 -29.93 -90.67 67.06
C GLU A 355 -28.94 -89.51 67.28
N ARG A 356 -28.27 -89.46 68.45
CA ARG A 356 -27.20 -88.48 68.73
C ARG A 356 -26.03 -88.59 67.75
N ASP A 357 -25.61 -89.80 67.42
CA ASP A 357 -24.49 -90.04 66.50
C ASP A 357 -24.89 -89.82 65.02
N SER A 358 -26.18 -89.92 64.69
CA SER A 358 -26.73 -89.45 63.41
C SER A 358 -26.73 -87.92 63.33
N ALA A 359 -27.31 -87.25 64.33
CA ALA A 359 -27.33 -85.79 64.40
C ALA A 359 -25.91 -85.18 64.43
N ARG A 360 -24.94 -85.85 65.08
CA ARG A 360 -23.52 -85.47 65.02
C ARG A 360 -22.93 -85.54 63.62
N LYS A 361 -23.22 -86.60 62.86
CA LYS A 361 -22.74 -86.74 61.47
C LYS A 361 -23.36 -85.71 60.54
N GLU A 362 -24.66 -85.42 60.72
CA GLU A 362 -25.37 -84.40 59.96
C GLU A 362 -24.84 -82.99 60.25
N ASN A 363 -24.64 -82.65 61.53
CA ASN A 363 -24.00 -81.38 61.90
C ASN A 363 -22.53 -81.30 61.43
N GLN A 364 -21.79 -82.41 61.46
CA GLN A 364 -20.41 -82.44 60.93
C GLN A 364 -20.39 -82.21 59.41
N ALA A 365 -21.29 -82.86 58.65
CA ALA A 365 -21.42 -82.64 57.21
C ALA A 365 -21.76 -81.17 56.89
N LEU A 366 -22.70 -80.56 57.62
CA LEU A 366 -23.01 -79.14 57.47
C LEU A 366 -21.82 -78.23 57.81
N VAL A 367 -21.00 -78.59 58.81
CA VAL A 367 -19.75 -77.87 59.13
C VAL A 367 -18.71 -78.03 58.02
N ASP A 368 -18.58 -79.22 57.44
CA ASP A 368 -17.62 -79.51 56.37
C ASP A 368 -18.03 -78.82 55.05
N ASP A 369 -19.32 -78.85 54.68
CA ASP A 369 -19.90 -78.11 53.56
C ASP A 369 -19.68 -76.58 53.71
N LEU A 370 -19.89 -76.04 54.92
CA LEU A 370 -19.63 -74.62 55.20
C LEU A 370 -18.14 -74.28 55.14
N ASN A 371 -17.25 -75.17 55.59
CA ASN A 371 -15.80 -74.99 55.48
C ASN A 371 -15.34 -75.02 54.02
N GLU A 372 -15.88 -75.92 53.19
CA GLU A 372 -15.61 -75.93 51.74
C GLU A 372 -16.13 -74.66 51.08
N LYS A 373 -17.33 -74.19 51.43
CA LYS A 373 -17.87 -72.91 50.93
C LYS A 373 -17.01 -71.71 51.33
N ILE A 374 -16.49 -71.67 52.57
CA ILE A 374 -15.56 -70.65 53.04
C ILE A 374 -14.25 -70.71 52.25
N LYS A 375 -13.73 -71.91 51.95
CA LYS A 375 -12.53 -72.11 51.13
C LYS A 375 -12.74 -71.63 49.69
N GLU A 376 -13.83 -72.00 49.03
CA GLU A 376 -14.18 -71.51 47.68
C GLU A 376 -14.28 -69.98 47.63
N LEU A 377 -14.94 -69.37 48.62
CA LEU A 377 -15.09 -67.91 48.70
C LEU A 377 -13.75 -67.22 48.97
N GLY A 378 -12.87 -67.83 49.76
CA GLY A 378 -11.49 -67.37 49.97
C GLY A 378 -10.65 -67.43 48.70
N GLU A 379 -10.70 -68.54 47.96
CA GLU A 379 -10.02 -68.70 46.67
C GLU A 379 -10.54 -67.68 45.65
N HIS A 380 -11.86 -67.52 45.53
CA HIS A 380 -12.48 -66.51 44.67
C HIS A 380 -12.07 -65.08 45.08
N TYR A 381 -12.02 -64.76 46.38
CA TYR A 381 -11.55 -63.47 46.87
C TYR A 381 -10.10 -63.21 46.47
N THR A 382 -9.18 -64.16 46.64
CA THR A 382 -7.78 -63.98 46.22
C THR A 382 -7.63 -63.82 44.70
N LEU A 383 -8.45 -64.51 43.90
CA LEU A 383 -8.49 -64.35 42.45
C LEU A 383 -9.00 -62.97 42.03
N VAL A 384 -10.06 -62.46 42.66
CA VAL A 384 -10.59 -61.12 42.38
C VAL A 384 -9.61 -60.03 42.85
N GLN A 385 -9.00 -60.19 44.02
CA GLN A 385 -7.98 -59.28 44.55
C GLN A 385 -6.76 -59.19 43.63
N SER A 386 -6.21 -60.32 43.17
CA SER A 386 -5.06 -60.31 42.25
C SER A 386 -5.36 -59.65 40.90
N LYS A 387 -6.58 -59.83 40.37
CA LYS A 387 -7.08 -59.11 39.18
C LYS A 387 -7.19 -57.61 39.45
N TYR A 388 -7.84 -57.21 40.54
CA TYR A 388 -7.97 -55.79 40.93
C TYR A 388 -6.61 -55.10 41.05
N GLU A 389 -5.63 -55.74 41.70
CA GLU A 389 -4.27 -55.20 41.80
C GLU A 389 -3.57 -55.09 40.44
N LYS A 390 -3.79 -56.02 39.51
CA LYS A 390 -3.28 -55.93 38.14
C LYS A 390 -3.85 -54.69 37.44
N GLU A 391 -5.17 -54.51 37.46
CA GLU A 391 -5.84 -53.33 36.88
C GLU A 391 -5.36 -52.02 37.53
N VAL A 392 -5.09 -52.02 38.85
CA VAL A 392 -4.51 -50.86 39.55
C VAL A 392 -3.09 -50.55 39.08
N ARG A 393 -2.23 -51.56 38.88
CA ARG A 393 -0.87 -51.37 38.34
C ARG A 393 -0.89 -50.86 36.90
N GLU A 394 -1.73 -51.44 36.06
CA GLU A 394 -1.84 -51.07 34.63
C GLU A 394 -2.44 -49.67 34.47
N LYS A 395 -3.47 -49.32 35.24
CA LYS A 395 -3.99 -47.95 35.36
C LYS A 395 -2.91 -46.96 35.80
N ALA A 396 -2.06 -47.32 36.75
CA ALA A 396 -0.97 -46.46 37.21
C ALA A 396 0.09 -46.24 36.10
N ALA A 397 0.47 -47.29 35.37
CA ALA A 397 1.38 -47.21 34.23
C ALA A 397 0.82 -46.31 33.12
N LEU A 398 -0.43 -46.54 32.68
CA LEU A 398 -1.10 -45.69 31.68
C LEU A 398 -1.25 -44.24 32.15
N THR A 399 -1.46 -44.00 33.45
CA THR A 399 -1.51 -42.64 34.01
C THR A 399 -0.15 -41.94 33.94
N ALA A 400 0.95 -42.68 34.15
CA ALA A 400 2.31 -42.15 34.01
C ALA A 400 2.66 -41.86 32.55
N GLU A 401 2.36 -42.77 31.62
CA GLU A 401 2.54 -42.58 30.17
C GLU A 401 1.75 -41.36 29.66
N ILE A 402 0.48 -41.22 30.07
CA ILE A 402 -0.34 -40.05 29.75
C ILE A 402 0.25 -38.76 30.35
N ALA A 403 0.91 -38.82 31.51
CA ALA A 403 1.59 -37.66 32.09
C ALA A 403 2.87 -37.28 31.32
N GLU A 404 3.63 -38.28 30.86
CA GLU A 404 4.84 -38.09 30.05
C GLU A 404 4.50 -37.55 28.65
N LEU A 405 3.54 -38.15 27.93
CA LEU A 405 3.08 -37.66 26.63
C LEU A 405 2.55 -36.22 26.73
N LYS A 406 1.89 -35.86 27.84
CA LYS A 406 1.50 -34.46 28.14
C LYS A 406 2.69 -33.56 28.50
N ALA A 407 3.82 -34.08 28.95
CA ALA A 407 5.05 -33.31 29.13
C ALA A 407 5.74 -33.06 27.78
N GLN A 408 5.88 -34.10 26.96
CA GLN A 408 6.43 -34.06 25.60
C GLN A 408 5.63 -33.11 24.69
N LEU A 409 4.29 -33.17 24.72
CA LEU A 409 3.44 -32.24 23.97
C LEU A 409 3.71 -30.78 24.36
N ARG A 410 3.84 -30.49 25.66
CA ARG A 410 4.17 -29.14 26.17
C ARG A 410 5.59 -28.67 25.87
N THR A 411 6.53 -29.55 25.51
CA THR A 411 7.84 -29.14 24.98
C THR A 411 7.74 -28.84 23.49
N CYS A 412 7.05 -29.68 22.72
CA CYS A 412 6.80 -29.41 21.30
C CYS A 412 5.99 -28.11 21.08
N ASP A 413 4.96 -27.83 21.90
CA ASP A 413 4.22 -26.55 21.85
C ASP A 413 5.13 -25.32 22.07
N LYS A 414 6.14 -25.44 22.95
CA LYS A 414 7.13 -24.37 23.20
C LYS A 414 8.10 -24.24 22.03
N GLU A 415 8.57 -25.34 21.48
CA GLU A 415 9.47 -25.35 20.32
C GLU A 415 8.77 -24.76 19.08
N VAL A 416 7.48 -25.09 18.86
CA VAL A 416 6.66 -24.52 17.79
C VAL A 416 6.41 -23.02 18.00
N THR A 417 6.12 -22.57 19.24
CA THR A 417 5.93 -21.13 19.50
C THR A 417 7.24 -20.34 19.36
N VAL A 418 8.37 -20.83 19.89
CA VAL A 418 9.69 -20.19 19.76
C VAL A 418 10.18 -20.16 18.31
N THR A 419 10.04 -21.24 17.55
CA THR A 419 10.42 -21.25 16.12
C THR A 419 9.50 -20.34 15.29
N ALA A 420 8.20 -20.30 15.57
CA ALA A 420 7.29 -19.34 14.95
C ALA A 420 7.59 -17.88 15.34
N GLU A 421 8.20 -17.62 16.49
CA GLU A 421 8.72 -16.29 16.86
C GLU A 421 10.01 -15.97 16.09
N SER A 422 10.96 -16.91 16.02
CA SER A 422 12.18 -16.77 15.21
C SER A 422 11.85 -16.42 13.76
N TYR A 423 11.05 -17.26 13.07
CA TYR A 423 10.66 -17.02 11.68
C TYR A 423 9.87 -15.71 11.48
N ARG A 424 9.08 -15.26 12.46
CA ARG A 424 8.44 -13.94 12.40
C ARG A 424 9.47 -12.81 12.45
N THR A 425 10.44 -12.87 13.36
CA THR A 425 11.51 -11.86 13.45
C THR A 425 12.47 -11.89 12.26
N GLU A 426 12.80 -13.07 11.73
CA GLU A 426 13.57 -13.23 10.50
C GLU A 426 12.84 -12.62 9.30
N THR A 427 11.54 -12.86 9.17
CA THR A 427 10.70 -12.31 8.09
C THR A 427 10.58 -10.79 8.18
N THR A 428 10.41 -10.20 9.37
CA THR A 428 10.38 -8.74 9.52
C THR A 428 11.75 -8.11 9.24
N ASN A 429 12.84 -8.74 9.69
CA ASN A 429 14.20 -8.28 9.40
C ASN A 429 14.53 -8.35 7.91
N ALA A 430 14.20 -9.45 7.23
CA ALA A 430 14.38 -9.59 5.78
C ALA A 430 13.53 -8.58 5.00
N SER A 431 12.30 -8.33 5.42
CA SER A 431 11.43 -7.29 4.85
C SER A 431 12.05 -5.89 5.01
N LEU A 432 12.58 -5.57 6.20
CA LEU A 432 13.26 -4.30 6.47
C LEU A 432 14.51 -4.11 5.60
N GLN A 433 15.38 -5.12 5.51
CA GLN A 433 16.56 -5.11 4.65
C GLN A 433 16.19 -4.93 3.17
N ARG A 434 15.18 -5.67 2.68
CA ARG A 434 14.65 -5.54 1.31
C ARG A 434 14.14 -4.12 1.04
N ASN A 435 13.42 -3.53 1.99
CA ASN A 435 12.88 -2.17 1.85
C ASN A 435 14.01 -1.11 1.86
N SER A 436 15.07 -1.31 2.65
CA SER A 436 16.27 -0.44 2.63
C SER A 436 16.99 -0.52 1.28
N ALA A 437 17.26 -1.72 0.77
CA ALA A 437 17.89 -1.92 -0.54
C ALA A 437 17.04 -1.37 -1.70
N LEU A 438 15.71 -1.46 -1.62
CA LEU A 438 14.80 -0.82 -2.58
C LEU A 438 14.84 0.70 -2.50
N TYR A 439 14.93 1.28 -1.30
CA TYR A 439 15.10 2.73 -1.13
C TYR A 439 16.41 3.22 -1.74
N GLU A 440 17.53 2.55 -1.45
CA GLU A 440 18.84 2.87 -2.04
C GLU A 440 18.84 2.69 -3.56
N SER A 441 18.27 1.60 -4.09
CA SER A 441 18.12 1.39 -5.53
C SER A 441 17.30 2.50 -6.21
N ASN A 442 16.22 2.96 -5.58
CA ASN A 442 15.42 4.06 -6.09
C ASN A 442 16.15 5.41 -6.01
N ARG A 443 16.93 5.65 -4.94
CA ARG A 443 17.78 6.84 -4.80
C ARG A 443 18.86 6.90 -5.88
N LEU A 444 19.62 5.81 -6.04
CA LEU A 444 20.66 5.67 -7.07
C LEU A 444 20.09 5.77 -8.50
N ARG A 445 18.87 5.28 -8.74
CA ARG A 445 18.19 5.44 -10.04
C ARG A 445 17.82 6.90 -10.30
N SER A 446 17.32 7.63 -9.29
CA SER A 446 17.04 9.06 -9.41
C SER A 446 18.32 9.90 -9.61
N GLU A 447 19.42 9.54 -8.93
CA GLU A 447 20.74 10.12 -9.13
C GLU A 447 21.26 9.86 -10.56
N LEU A 448 21.12 8.64 -11.08
CA LEU A 448 21.52 8.27 -12.43
C LEU A 448 20.71 9.01 -13.52
N GLU A 449 19.39 9.14 -13.38
CA GLU A 449 18.59 9.90 -14.37
C GLU A 449 18.92 11.40 -14.38
N LYS A 450 19.31 12.00 -13.24
CA LYS A 450 19.83 13.38 -13.20
C LYS A 450 21.15 13.50 -13.98
N VAL A 451 22.13 12.65 -13.67
CA VAL A 451 23.44 12.65 -14.33
C VAL A 451 23.33 12.38 -15.84
N LYS A 452 22.42 11.49 -16.26
CA LYS A 452 22.08 11.32 -17.68
C LYS A 452 21.55 12.60 -18.30
N HIS A 453 20.59 13.26 -17.65
CA HIS A 453 19.97 14.48 -18.18
C HIS A 453 20.98 15.65 -18.26
N GLU A 454 21.86 15.78 -17.25
CA GLU A 454 22.97 16.74 -17.23
C GLU A 454 23.93 16.48 -18.40
N ARG A 455 24.37 15.22 -18.58
CA ARG A 455 25.19 14.78 -19.72
C ARG A 455 24.51 15.06 -21.07
N ASP A 456 23.20 14.83 -21.18
CA ASP A 456 22.45 15.06 -22.42
C ASP A 456 22.35 16.56 -22.76
N GLN A 457 22.25 17.43 -21.75
CA GLN A 457 22.40 18.87 -21.93
C GLN A 457 23.82 19.24 -22.36
N GLU A 458 24.86 18.69 -21.75
CA GLU A 458 26.26 18.96 -22.12
C GLU A 458 26.61 18.49 -23.53
N MET A 459 26.19 17.29 -23.93
CA MET A 459 26.31 16.83 -25.33
C MET A 459 25.55 17.75 -26.29
N SER A 460 24.38 18.27 -25.89
CA SER A 460 23.61 19.18 -26.73
C SER A 460 24.31 20.54 -26.90
N ARG A 461 24.88 21.09 -25.82
CA ARG A 461 25.67 22.35 -25.85
C ARG A 461 26.92 22.19 -26.70
N THR A 462 27.76 21.20 -26.40
CA THR A 462 29.01 20.93 -27.13
C THR A 462 28.78 20.58 -28.59
N LYS A 463 27.66 19.94 -28.94
CA LYS A 463 27.25 19.74 -30.34
C LYS A 463 26.93 21.07 -31.04
N ILE A 464 26.18 21.97 -30.40
CA ILE A 464 25.86 23.30 -30.96
C ILE A 464 27.14 24.12 -31.18
N GLU A 465 28.05 24.12 -30.21
CA GLU A 465 29.37 24.77 -30.32
C GLU A 465 30.19 24.19 -31.48
N LEU A 466 30.24 22.86 -31.60
CA LEU A 466 30.95 22.16 -32.66
C LEU A 466 30.34 22.44 -34.05
N ASP A 467 29.02 22.56 -34.15
CA ASP A 467 28.33 22.92 -35.39
C ASP A 467 28.47 24.43 -35.74
N ASP A 468 28.63 25.35 -34.77
CA ASP A 468 29.08 26.74 -35.02
C ASP A 468 30.51 26.78 -35.57
N PHE A 469 31.44 26.08 -34.91
CA PHE A 469 32.84 26.00 -35.37
C PHE A 469 32.93 25.42 -36.80
N ARG A 470 32.12 24.41 -37.14
CA ARG A 470 31.97 23.91 -38.51
C ARG A 470 31.43 24.97 -39.47
N GLN A 471 30.36 25.69 -39.11
CA GLN A 471 29.81 26.74 -39.98
C GLN A 471 30.82 27.86 -40.24
N ARG A 472 31.60 28.24 -39.23
CA ARG A 472 32.66 29.25 -39.32
C ARG A 472 33.86 28.77 -40.14
N LEU A 473 34.28 27.52 -39.98
CA LEU A 473 35.29 26.89 -40.83
C LEU A 473 34.82 26.86 -42.30
N ASN A 474 33.63 26.30 -42.56
CA ASN A 474 33.03 26.24 -43.90
C ASN A 474 32.81 27.64 -44.51
N LYS A 475 32.71 28.70 -43.70
CA LYS A 475 32.70 30.09 -44.18
C LYS A 475 34.11 30.56 -44.57
N ALA A 476 35.09 30.41 -43.68
CA ALA A 476 36.48 30.80 -43.95
C ALA A 476 37.10 30.03 -45.12
N GLU A 477 36.75 28.75 -45.32
CA GLU A 477 37.16 27.96 -46.47
C GLU A 477 36.60 28.50 -47.79
N ARG A 478 35.33 28.92 -47.82
CA ARG A 478 34.73 29.59 -48.99
C ARG A 478 35.37 30.95 -49.25
N GLU A 479 35.60 31.74 -48.21
CA GLU A 479 36.28 33.04 -48.34
C GLU A 479 37.72 32.86 -48.88
N LEU A 480 38.42 31.80 -48.47
CA LEU A 480 39.73 31.42 -49.01
C LEU A 480 39.67 30.91 -50.46
N ILE A 481 38.61 30.21 -50.87
CA ILE A 481 38.40 29.79 -52.26
C ILE A 481 38.14 31.02 -53.14
N ASN A 482 37.20 31.88 -52.75
CA ASN A 482 36.90 33.13 -53.47
C ASN A 482 38.16 34.00 -53.63
N ALA A 483 38.95 34.19 -52.57
CA ALA A 483 40.20 34.97 -52.63
C ALA A 483 41.27 34.33 -53.54
N LYS A 484 41.27 33.00 -53.70
CA LYS A 484 42.14 32.30 -54.67
C LYS A 484 41.63 32.47 -56.11
N GLU A 485 40.32 32.43 -56.33
CA GLU A 485 39.70 32.69 -57.63
C GLU A 485 39.94 34.14 -58.07
N GLU A 486 39.76 35.12 -57.18
CA GLU A 486 40.14 36.52 -57.40
C GLU A 486 41.64 36.67 -57.72
N CYS A 487 42.52 35.97 -57.00
CA CYS A 487 43.96 35.96 -57.28
C CYS A 487 44.27 35.39 -58.67
N ILE A 488 43.59 34.32 -59.10
CA ILE A 488 43.72 33.73 -60.44
C ILE A 488 43.22 34.72 -61.50
N HIS A 489 42.06 35.36 -61.30
CA HIS A 489 41.53 36.39 -62.20
C HIS A 489 42.47 37.59 -62.33
N MET A 490 43.00 38.11 -61.22
CA MET A 490 43.95 39.21 -61.24
C MET A 490 45.27 38.81 -61.90
N THR A 491 45.75 37.58 -61.69
CA THR A 491 46.94 37.05 -62.38
C THR A 491 46.70 36.94 -63.89
N ALA A 492 45.53 36.46 -64.32
CA ALA A 492 45.16 36.38 -65.74
C ALA A 492 45.06 37.78 -66.38
N ASN A 493 44.48 38.76 -65.68
CA ASN A 493 44.40 40.15 -66.12
C ASN A 493 45.78 40.81 -66.23
N VAL A 494 46.69 40.58 -65.26
CA VAL A 494 48.08 41.04 -65.34
C VAL A 494 48.76 40.46 -66.57
N GLN A 495 48.67 39.15 -66.80
CA GLN A 495 49.25 38.54 -68.01
C GLN A 495 48.62 39.05 -69.32
N ALA A 496 47.34 39.43 -69.33
CA ALA A 496 46.70 40.04 -70.49
C ALA A 496 47.30 41.43 -70.77
N LEU A 497 47.37 42.29 -69.75
CA LEU A 497 47.97 43.61 -69.83
C LEU A 497 49.48 43.57 -70.17
N GLU A 498 50.21 42.55 -69.71
CA GLU A 498 51.61 42.31 -70.09
C GLU A 498 51.76 41.99 -71.59
N ARG A 499 50.86 41.19 -72.16
CA ARG A 499 50.83 40.88 -73.60
C ARG A 499 50.45 42.12 -74.42
N GLU A 500 49.45 42.87 -73.99
CA GLU A 500 49.06 44.15 -74.62
C GLU A 500 50.21 45.17 -74.57
N LEU A 501 50.87 45.31 -73.43
CA LEU A 501 52.05 46.17 -73.26
C LEU A 501 53.22 45.72 -74.14
N HIS A 502 53.43 44.41 -74.33
CA HIS A 502 54.45 43.91 -75.24
C HIS A 502 54.12 44.22 -76.70
N LEU A 503 52.87 44.00 -77.13
CA LEU A 503 52.40 44.38 -78.47
C LEU A 503 52.50 45.89 -78.72
N ALA A 504 52.12 46.72 -77.73
CA ALA A 504 52.24 48.16 -77.78
C ALA A 504 53.70 48.63 -77.87
N LYS A 505 54.62 47.99 -77.14
CA LYS A 505 56.07 48.21 -77.29
C LYS A 505 56.55 47.86 -78.70
N MET A 506 56.21 46.68 -79.22
CA MET A 506 56.61 46.28 -80.59
C MET A 506 56.04 47.21 -81.68
N ALA A 507 54.81 47.70 -81.52
CA ALA A 507 54.20 48.69 -82.40
C ALA A 507 54.91 50.05 -82.32
N ARG A 508 55.16 50.56 -81.10
CA ARG A 508 55.95 51.78 -80.86
C ARG A 508 57.33 51.68 -81.48
N ASP A 509 58.07 50.61 -81.20
CA ASP A 509 59.43 50.39 -81.70
C ASP A 509 59.45 50.31 -83.24
N SER A 510 58.35 49.88 -83.86
CA SER A 510 58.19 49.89 -85.32
C SER A 510 57.94 51.28 -85.87
N ILE A 511 57.13 52.10 -85.20
CA ILE A 511 56.90 53.51 -85.54
C ILE A 511 58.17 54.35 -85.30
N GLU A 512 58.94 54.05 -84.26
CA GLU A 512 60.24 54.68 -84.00
C GLU A 512 61.28 54.29 -85.06
N ARG A 513 61.31 53.01 -85.48
CA ARG A 513 62.12 52.57 -86.63
C ARG A 513 61.76 53.32 -87.91
N THR A 514 60.49 53.35 -88.34
CA THR A 514 60.09 54.07 -89.56
C THR A 514 60.37 55.57 -89.46
N ARG A 515 60.05 56.22 -88.34
CA ARG A 515 60.41 57.63 -88.10
C ARG A 515 61.91 57.86 -88.16
N SER A 516 62.75 56.91 -87.72
CA SER A 516 64.21 57.02 -87.84
C SER A 516 64.67 56.95 -89.30
N GLU A 517 64.03 56.10 -90.12
CA GLU A 517 64.23 56.03 -91.58
C GLU A 517 63.81 57.33 -92.26
N ASP A 518 62.60 57.84 -91.95
CA ASP A 518 62.09 59.10 -92.46
C ASP A 518 63.00 60.28 -92.09
N LEU A 519 63.50 60.32 -90.86
CA LEU A 519 64.46 61.35 -90.41
C LEU A 519 65.83 61.22 -91.08
N LYS A 520 66.30 60.01 -91.42
CA LYS A 520 67.50 59.83 -92.26
C LYS A 520 67.25 60.37 -93.67
N ILE A 521 66.10 60.07 -94.26
CA ILE A 521 65.71 60.52 -95.61
C ILE A 521 65.55 62.04 -95.67
N ILE A 522 64.89 62.64 -94.67
CA ILE A 522 64.72 64.11 -94.56
C ILE A 522 66.07 64.78 -94.31
N ARG A 523 66.92 64.25 -93.40
CA ARG A 523 68.27 64.78 -93.16
C ARG A 523 69.11 64.72 -94.42
N LYS A 524 69.07 63.61 -95.17
CA LYS A 524 69.77 63.50 -96.45
C LYS A 524 69.26 64.54 -97.45
N LYS A 525 67.94 64.63 -97.68
CA LYS A 525 67.36 65.65 -98.59
C LYS A 525 67.69 67.09 -98.18
N ALA A 526 67.84 67.36 -96.88
CA ALA A 526 68.29 68.65 -96.38
C ALA A 526 69.77 68.89 -96.67
N GLN A 527 70.64 67.89 -96.46
CA GLN A 527 72.06 67.94 -96.80
C GLN A 527 72.29 68.06 -98.32
N ASP A 528 71.65 67.22 -99.14
CA ASP A 528 71.72 67.27 -100.61
C ASP A 528 71.38 68.70 -101.12
N ARG A 529 70.39 69.34 -100.48
CA ARG A 529 69.95 70.71 -100.79
C ARG A 529 70.86 71.81 -100.20
N GLU A 530 71.50 71.56 -99.06
CA GLU A 530 72.52 72.47 -98.52
C GLU A 530 73.77 72.47 -99.41
N GLU A 531 74.18 71.30 -99.90
CA GLU A 531 75.26 71.14 -100.88
C GLU A 531 74.90 71.83 -102.21
N GLU A 532 73.67 71.66 -102.72
CA GLU A 532 73.17 72.40 -103.89
C GLU A 532 73.20 73.93 -103.70
N MET A 533 72.78 74.42 -102.53
CA MET A 533 72.81 75.85 -102.20
C MET A 533 74.25 76.37 -102.00
N ARG A 534 75.16 75.53 -101.48
CA ARG A 534 76.57 75.86 -101.29
C ARG A 534 77.28 76.00 -102.64
N MET A 535 77.07 75.08 -103.57
CA MET A 535 77.53 75.19 -104.96
C MET A 535 77.03 76.49 -105.62
N LYS A 536 75.74 76.81 -105.46
CA LYS A 536 75.15 78.06 -105.98
C LYS A 536 75.71 79.33 -105.34
N MET A 537 76.11 79.26 -104.07
CA MET A 537 76.76 80.36 -103.36
C MET A 537 78.20 80.54 -103.83
N GLU A 538 78.96 79.45 -103.99
CA GLU A 538 80.32 79.46 -104.55
C GLU A 538 80.33 80.03 -105.98
N GLU A 539 79.41 79.59 -106.86
CA GLU A 539 79.23 80.21 -108.17
C GLU A 539 78.81 81.70 -108.09
N ALA A 540 78.08 82.12 -107.05
CA ALA A 540 77.66 83.51 -106.89
C ALA A 540 78.82 84.38 -106.40
N ASP A 541 79.66 83.87 -105.50
CA ASP A 541 80.85 84.53 -105.02
C ASP A 541 81.92 84.63 -106.11
N ASP A 542 82.09 83.62 -106.97
CA ASP A 542 82.93 83.71 -108.18
C ASP A 542 82.46 84.83 -109.13
N ARG A 543 81.14 84.93 -109.38
CA ARG A 543 80.55 86.03 -110.18
C ARG A 543 80.74 87.39 -109.49
N ASN A 544 80.63 87.45 -108.16
CA ASN A 544 80.88 88.66 -107.39
C ASN A 544 82.35 89.08 -107.46
N ILE A 545 83.30 88.14 -107.34
CA ILE A 545 84.74 88.39 -107.47
C ILE A 545 85.09 88.91 -108.87
N GLN A 546 84.51 88.32 -109.93
CA GLN A 546 84.67 88.80 -111.31
C GLN A 546 84.09 90.22 -111.47
N SER A 547 82.87 90.46 -110.99
CA SER A 547 82.21 91.78 -111.02
C SER A 547 82.99 92.84 -110.23
N VAL A 548 83.53 92.50 -109.06
CA VAL A 548 84.39 93.39 -108.26
C VAL A 548 85.70 93.69 -108.99
N HIS A 549 86.30 92.73 -109.68
CA HIS A 549 87.49 92.96 -110.50
C HIS A 549 87.22 93.89 -111.71
N GLU A 550 86.04 93.77 -112.34
CA GLU A 550 85.59 94.70 -113.37
C GLU A 550 85.32 96.10 -112.80
N MET A 551 84.72 96.20 -111.59
CA MET A 551 84.51 97.47 -110.90
C MET A 551 85.83 98.12 -110.47
N ASP A 552 86.80 97.38 -109.94
CA ASP A 552 88.12 97.91 -109.58
C ASP A 552 88.90 98.38 -110.80
N THR A 553 88.87 97.64 -111.91
CA THR A 553 89.49 98.09 -113.16
C THR A 553 88.75 99.27 -113.78
N MET A 554 87.45 99.46 -113.52
CA MET A 554 86.73 100.71 -113.81
C MET A 554 87.12 101.86 -112.87
N LEU A 555 87.23 101.62 -111.55
CA LEU A 555 87.63 102.63 -110.56
C LEU A 555 89.06 103.12 -110.79
N LEU A 556 89.98 102.25 -111.24
CA LEU A 556 91.32 102.64 -111.67
C LEU A 556 91.30 103.51 -112.94
N LYS A 557 90.38 103.26 -113.88
CA LYS A 557 90.17 104.11 -115.07
C LYS A 557 89.55 105.47 -114.68
N GLN A 558 88.53 105.47 -113.80
CA GLN A 558 87.88 106.69 -113.31
C GLN A 558 88.83 107.56 -112.47
N ASN A 559 89.61 106.99 -111.55
CA ASN A 559 90.59 107.76 -110.78
C ASN A 559 91.67 108.39 -111.67
N LYS A 560 92.12 107.71 -112.72
CA LYS A 560 93.00 108.32 -113.75
C LYS A 560 92.31 109.48 -114.50
N LEU A 561 91.01 109.43 -114.70
CA LEU A 561 90.23 110.55 -115.29
C LEU A 561 90.07 111.71 -114.31
N ILE A 562 89.75 111.43 -113.04
CA ILE A 562 89.58 112.42 -111.97
C ILE A 562 90.89 113.16 -111.71
N MET A 563 92.05 112.49 -111.77
CA MET A 563 93.37 113.14 -111.71
C MET A 563 93.53 114.18 -112.85
N LYS A 564 93.30 113.77 -114.10
CA LYS A 564 93.38 114.67 -115.26
C LYS A 564 92.41 115.85 -115.16
N LEU A 565 91.17 115.61 -114.71
CA LEU A 565 90.17 116.67 -114.50
C LEU A 565 90.59 117.64 -113.39
N ARG A 566 91.16 117.16 -112.28
CA ARG A 566 91.71 118.02 -111.23
C ARG A 566 92.84 118.90 -111.75
N GLU A 567 93.71 118.38 -112.62
CA GLU A 567 94.81 119.15 -113.21
C GLU A 567 94.32 120.19 -114.23
N GLU A 568 93.34 119.87 -115.08
CA GLU A 568 92.72 120.86 -115.98
C GLU A 568 91.94 121.95 -115.22
N CYS A 569 91.18 121.60 -114.18
CA CYS A 569 90.56 122.61 -113.30
C CYS A 569 91.61 123.53 -112.66
N LYS A 570 92.78 123.00 -112.29
CA LYS A 570 93.90 123.77 -111.71
C LYS A 570 94.55 124.70 -112.75
N LYS A 571 94.69 124.27 -114.01
CA LYS A 571 95.11 125.13 -115.14
C LYS A 571 94.09 126.23 -115.44
N GLN A 572 92.80 125.90 -115.48
CA GLN A 572 91.72 126.85 -115.76
C GLN A 572 91.64 127.93 -114.67
N ALA A 573 91.76 127.57 -113.40
CA ALA A 573 91.84 128.53 -112.29
C ALA A 573 93.02 129.52 -112.46
N LEU A 574 94.21 129.02 -112.79
CA LEU A 574 95.39 129.86 -113.07
C LEU A 574 95.22 130.77 -114.28
N ASN A 575 94.50 130.33 -115.33
CA ASN A 575 94.18 131.17 -116.48
C ASN A 575 93.14 132.26 -116.13
N LEU A 576 92.10 131.92 -115.36
CA LEU A 576 91.10 132.89 -114.87
C LEU A 576 91.75 133.97 -114.00
N GLU A 577 92.67 133.59 -113.12
CA GLU A 577 93.39 134.57 -112.29
C GLU A 577 94.28 135.50 -113.12
N LYS A 578 94.94 134.97 -114.18
CA LYS A 578 95.70 135.78 -115.14
C LYS A 578 94.81 136.73 -115.94
N THR A 579 93.64 136.31 -116.41
CA THR A 579 92.72 137.18 -117.15
C THR A 579 92.10 138.25 -116.26
N LEU A 580 91.72 137.93 -115.01
CA LEU A 580 91.27 138.93 -114.03
C LEU A 580 92.33 139.99 -113.74
N LYS A 581 93.61 139.61 -113.63
CA LYS A 581 94.72 140.55 -113.46
C LYS A 581 94.93 141.44 -114.69
N LYS A 582 94.75 140.93 -115.92
CA LYS A 582 94.71 141.77 -117.14
C LYS A 582 93.54 142.75 -117.11
N TYR A 583 92.30 142.27 -116.95
CA TYR A 583 91.12 143.12 -117.00
C TYR A 583 91.15 144.25 -115.95
N ARG A 584 91.72 144.03 -114.76
CA ARG A 584 91.94 145.12 -113.78
C ARG A 584 92.90 146.21 -114.28
N VAL A 585 93.94 145.86 -115.04
CA VAL A 585 94.91 146.81 -115.60
C VAL A 585 94.35 147.54 -116.83
N ASP A 586 93.50 146.89 -117.62
CA ASP A 586 92.90 147.52 -118.79
C ASP A 586 91.69 148.40 -118.43
N ASN A 587 90.95 148.07 -117.36
CA ASN A 587 89.85 148.90 -116.85
C ASN A 587 90.34 150.23 -116.24
N THR A 588 91.51 150.27 -115.59
CA THR A 588 92.09 151.54 -115.10
C THR A 588 92.57 152.44 -116.25
N LYS A 589 93.13 151.87 -117.34
CA LYS A 589 93.44 152.64 -118.56
C LYS A 589 92.18 153.24 -119.19
N LEU A 590 91.11 152.44 -119.30
CA LEU A 590 89.83 152.89 -119.83
C LEU A 590 89.21 154.00 -118.97
N SER A 591 89.27 153.87 -117.63
CA SER A 591 88.82 154.92 -116.70
C SER A 591 89.54 156.26 -116.96
N ASN A 592 90.86 156.25 -117.09
CA ASN A 592 91.63 157.46 -117.35
C ASN A 592 91.28 158.08 -118.72
N SER A 593 91.21 157.27 -119.77
CA SER A 593 90.88 157.77 -121.12
C SER A 593 89.44 158.30 -121.23
N ASN A 594 88.50 157.72 -120.48
CA ASN A 594 87.13 158.22 -120.42
C ASN A 594 87.06 159.61 -119.76
N GLN A 595 87.90 159.87 -118.75
CA GLN A 595 88.01 161.17 -118.09
C GLN A 595 88.66 162.25 -118.99
N GLU A 596 89.60 161.86 -119.87
CA GLU A 596 90.12 162.74 -120.94
C GLU A 596 89.07 163.05 -122.02
N LEU A 597 88.21 162.08 -122.37
CA LEU A 597 87.10 162.28 -123.31
C LEU A 597 86.01 163.18 -122.72
N GLN A 598 85.65 163.00 -121.45
CA GLN A 598 84.63 163.79 -120.77
C GLN A 598 85.03 165.27 -120.70
N THR A 599 86.25 165.56 -120.25
CA THR A 599 86.82 166.93 -120.26
C THR A 599 87.07 167.51 -121.66
N ARG A 600 86.96 166.70 -122.72
CA ARG A 600 86.99 167.15 -124.13
C ARG A 600 85.57 167.43 -124.67
N MET A 601 84.57 166.69 -124.20
CA MET A 601 83.15 166.87 -124.54
C MET A 601 82.59 168.18 -123.97
N GLU A 602 82.95 168.53 -122.73
CA GLU A 602 82.56 169.80 -122.09
C GLU A 602 82.98 171.03 -122.91
N ARG A 603 84.19 171.00 -123.50
CA ARG A 603 84.73 172.04 -124.41
C ARG A 603 84.08 172.06 -125.80
N MET A 604 83.38 171.01 -126.20
CA MET A 604 82.59 170.98 -127.44
C MET A 604 81.17 171.52 -127.20
N LEU A 605 80.57 171.20 -126.06
CA LEU A 605 79.22 171.64 -125.70
C LEU A 605 79.12 173.16 -125.58
N SER A 606 80.06 173.82 -124.89
CA SER A 606 80.09 175.29 -124.77
C SER A 606 80.13 176.00 -126.13
N ARG A 607 80.81 175.40 -127.11
CA ARG A 607 80.94 175.92 -128.48
C ARG A 607 79.72 175.61 -129.36
N SER A 608 78.91 174.62 -129.00
CA SER A 608 77.64 174.33 -129.69
C SER A 608 76.58 175.36 -129.34
N THR A 609 76.46 175.71 -128.05
CA THR A 609 75.47 176.68 -127.57
C THR A 609 75.70 178.10 -128.09
N GLU A 610 76.94 178.48 -128.38
CA GLU A 610 77.29 179.76 -129.03
C GLU A 610 76.77 179.85 -130.48
N LEU A 611 76.60 178.71 -131.17
CA LEU A 611 76.11 178.64 -132.54
C LEU A 611 74.57 178.54 -132.61
N GLU A 612 73.93 177.87 -131.65
CA GLU A 612 72.47 177.80 -131.56
C GLU A 612 71.84 179.19 -131.36
N GLN A 613 72.45 180.05 -130.53
CA GLN A 613 72.02 181.44 -130.35
C GLN A 613 72.09 182.30 -131.62
N GLN A 614 72.91 181.92 -132.61
CA GLN A 614 72.96 182.59 -133.92
C GLN A 614 71.85 182.10 -134.86
N ALA A 615 71.40 180.85 -134.71
CA ALA A 615 70.40 180.25 -135.60
C ALA A 615 68.97 180.78 -135.35
N GLU A 616 68.58 180.98 -134.09
CA GLU A 616 67.22 181.43 -133.75
C GLU A 616 66.92 182.85 -134.26
N HIS A 617 67.92 183.73 -134.29
CA HIS A 617 67.78 185.09 -134.83
C HIS A 617 67.39 185.11 -136.32
N HIS A 618 67.76 184.07 -137.09
CA HIS A 618 67.30 183.91 -138.48
C HIS A 618 65.87 183.36 -138.60
N ALA A 619 65.36 182.64 -137.60
CA ALA A 619 64.04 182.01 -137.65
C ALA A 619 62.89 183.04 -137.57
N GLU A 620 63.02 184.06 -136.73
CA GLU A 620 62.01 185.12 -136.56
C GLU A 620 61.74 185.92 -137.85
N VAL A 621 62.76 186.07 -138.70
CA VAL A 621 62.67 186.79 -139.97
C VAL A 621 61.83 186.01 -140.98
N HIS A 622 62.03 184.70 -141.08
CA HIS A 622 61.33 183.86 -142.07
C HIS A 622 59.84 183.68 -141.79
N GLN A 623 59.39 183.70 -140.54
CA GLN A 623 57.97 183.50 -140.24
C GLN A 623 57.10 184.68 -140.74
N LYS A 624 57.56 185.92 -140.54
CA LYS A 624 56.89 187.15 -140.99
C LYS A 624 56.62 187.18 -142.51
N MET A 625 57.40 186.42 -143.28
CA MET A 625 57.26 186.31 -144.73
C MET A 625 56.22 185.26 -145.16
N ARG A 626 55.91 184.26 -144.33
CA ARG A 626 54.94 183.19 -144.66
C ARG A 626 53.49 183.66 -144.55
N ASP A 627 53.16 184.49 -143.58
CA ASP A 627 51.77 184.90 -143.33
C ASP A 627 51.24 185.86 -144.42
N ARG A 628 52.14 186.59 -145.10
CA ARG A 628 51.81 187.48 -146.23
C ARG A 628 51.33 186.76 -147.49
N LEU A 629 51.63 185.47 -147.66
CA LEU A 629 51.19 184.67 -148.80
C LEU A 629 49.79 184.07 -148.61
N ARG A 630 49.42 183.71 -147.38
CA ARG A 630 48.09 183.13 -147.09
C ARG A 630 46.93 184.11 -147.29
N GLU A 631 47.18 185.42 -147.19
CA GLU A 631 46.19 186.47 -147.53
C GLU A 631 45.93 186.63 -149.04
N LEU A 632 46.72 185.98 -149.91
CA LEU A 632 46.56 186.04 -151.38
C LEU A 632 45.89 184.78 -151.97
N ASP A 633 45.96 183.65 -151.27
CA ASP A 633 45.20 182.42 -151.60
C ASP A 633 43.74 182.49 -151.07
N GLN A 634 43.46 183.51 -150.26
CA GLN A 634 42.16 184.15 -150.10
C GLN A 634 41.54 184.51 -151.48
N LYS A 635 40.24 184.82 -151.52
CA LYS A 635 39.49 185.38 -152.67
C LYS A 635 39.34 184.48 -153.90
N GLY A 636 40.33 183.67 -154.28
CA GLY A 636 40.28 182.81 -155.46
C GLY A 636 39.20 181.72 -155.38
N GLN A 637 39.19 180.92 -154.31
CA GLN A 637 38.22 179.82 -154.16
C GLN A 637 36.76 180.29 -154.13
N GLN A 638 36.50 181.49 -153.60
CA GLN A 638 35.14 182.05 -153.47
C GLN A 638 34.50 182.43 -154.81
N GLN A 639 35.30 182.59 -155.89
CA GLN A 639 34.80 182.89 -157.24
C GLN A 639 34.42 181.62 -158.04
N SER A 640 34.87 180.43 -157.61
CA SER A 640 34.70 179.18 -158.38
C SER A 640 33.31 178.55 -158.22
N VAL A 641 32.79 178.47 -156.98
CA VAL A 641 31.57 177.69 -156.68
C VAL A 641 30.30 178.30 -157.31
N GLN A 642 30.26 179.63 -157.49
CA GLN A 642 29.15 180.35 -158.12
C GLN A 642 28.92 179.95 -159.60
N LEU A 643 29.89 179.30 -160.26
CA LEU A 643 29.72 178.76 -161.62
C LEU A 643 29.05 177.37 -161.65
N VAL A 644 29.04 176.62 -160.54
CA VAL A 644 28.56 175.22 -160.52
C VAL A 644 27.04 175.14 -160.43
N GLU A 645 26.40 176.08 -159.73
CA GLU A 645 24.93 176.15 -159.58
C GLU A 645 24.19 176.38 -160.93
N ALA A 646 24.89 176.84 -161.96
CA ALA A 646 24.34 177.09 -163.29
C ALA A 646 24.19 175.81 -164.14
N LEU A 647 25.05 174.80 -163.95
CA LEU A 647 25.22 173.71 -164.92
C LEU A 647 24.31 172.49 -164.71
N THR A 648 24.10 172.04 -163.47
CA THR A 648 23.37 170.77 -163.24
C THR A 648 21.86 170.86 -163.46
N LYS A 649 21.27 172.06 -163.48
CA LYS A 649 19.91 172.30 -163.99
C LYS A 649 19.72 171.86 -165.45
N TYR A 650 20.79 171.82 -166.25
CA TYR A 650 20.75 171.32 -167.63
C TYR A 650 20.63 169.79 -167.70
N SER A 651 21.30 169.07 -166.78
CA SER A 651 21.37 167.59 -166.79
C SER A 651 20.03 166.91 -166.48
N GLN A 652 19.09 167.64 -165.87
CA GLN A 652 17.77 167.12 -165.48
C GLN A 652 16.88 166.79 -166.68
N LEU A 653 17.11 167.42 -167.84
CA LEU A 653 16.32 167.25 -169.08
C LEU A 653 16.79 166.10 -169.99
N SER A 654 17.91 165.44 -169.68
CA SER A 654 18.51 164.45 -170.59
C SER A 654 18.01 163.01 -170.38
N ARG A 655 17.61 162.65 -169.15
CA ARG A 655 17.27 161.25 -168.80
C ARG A 655 15.92 160.81 -169.33
N ASP A 656 14.94 161.71 -169.35
CA ASP A 656 13.60 161.48 -169.91
C ASP A 656 13.65 161.05 -171.38
N ARG A 657 14.75 161.39 -172.09
CA ARG A 657 14.95 161.11 -173.51
C ARG A 657 15.52 159.71 -173.80
N GLN A 658 16.06 158.98 -172.82
CA GLN A 658 16.71 157.67 -173.05
C GLN A 658 15.86 156.45 -172.66
N LEU A 659 14.86 156.58 -171.79
CA LEU A 659 13.94 155.46 -171.51
C LEU A 659 13.03 155.17 -172.73
N LEU A 660 12.60 156.21 -173.44
CA LEU A 660 11.87 156.12 -174.72
C LEU A 660 12.64 155.38 -175.84
N ALA A 661 13.96 155.17 -175.73
CA ALA A 661 14.72 154.40 -176.71
C ALA A 661 14.47 152.87 -176.57
N ARG A 662 14.15 152.38 -175.36
CA ARG A 662 13.98 150.94 -175.10
C ARG A 662 12.66 150.36 -175.59
N GLU A 663 11.71 151.19 -176.01
CA GLU A 663 10.46 150.75 -176.64
C GLU A 663 10.60 150.58 -178.17
N VAL A 664 11.68 151.09 -178.78
CA VAL A 664 11.90 151.07 -180.24
C VAL A 664 12.94 150.06 -180.70
N GLU A 665 13.87 149.61 -179.83
CA GLU A 665 14.78 148.49 -180.18
C GLU A 665 14.12 147.10 -180.09
N PHE A 666 12.81 147.03 -179.83
CA PHE A 666 11.96 145.90 -180.24
C PHE A 666 11.73 145.86 -181.77
N CYS A 667 12.11 146.91 -182.51
CA CYS A 667 12.13 146.94 -183.98
C CYS A 667 13.56 146.79 -184.54
N GLU A 668 14.12 145.58 -184.45
CA GLU A 668 15.28 145.19 -185.26
C GLU A 668 14.97 145.34 -186.76
N LEU A 669 15.53 146.34 -187.49
CA LEU A 669 15.49 146.32 -188.96
C LEU A 669 16.59 147.09 -189.79
N LYS A 670 17.32 148.19 -189.37
CA LYS A 670 18.40 148.89 -190.20
C LYS A 670 19.36 150.01 -189.54
N CYS A 671 20.73 149.85 -189.55
CA CYS A 671 21.95 150.71 -189.92
C CYS A 671 22.50 152.18 -189.39
N PHE A 672 23.82 152.36 -188.92
CA PHE A 672 25.01 153.42 -189.08
C PHE A 672 25.30 154.97 -188.44
N GLU A 673 26.58 155.48 -188.00
CA GLU A 673 27.39 156.91 -187.89
C GLU A 673 27.93 157.95 -186.63
N PRO A 674 29.13 158.78 -186.58
CA PRO A 674 29.78 159.72 -185.45
C PRO A 674 30.87 161.04 -185.55
N THR A 675 31.40 161.82 -184.44
CA THR A 675 32.76 162.67 -184.07
C THR A 675 33.10 164.31 -183.88
N ARG A 676 34.17 164.90 -183.08
CA ARG A 676 35.15 166.21 -183.18
C ARG A 676 35.58 167.41 -182.04
N SER A 677 36.86 168.07 -181.89
CA SER A 677 37.40 169.58 -181.53
C SER A 677 38.28 170.32 -180.27
N LEU A 678 39.32 171.30 -180.45
CA LEU A 678 39.90 172.70 -179.80
C LEU A 678 40.97 173.24 -178.59
N MET A 679 41.78 174.44 -178.70
CA MET A 679 42.46 175.64 -177.82
C MET A 679 43.85 175.75 -176.87
N ILE A 680 44.64 176.80 -176.24
CA ILE A 680 45.06 178.36 -176.06
C ILE A 680 46.47 178.87 -175.23
N LEU A 681 46.86 180.17 -174.70
CA LEU A 681 48.28 180.90 -174.37
C LEU A 681 48.62 182.05 -173.17
N SER A 682 49.90 182.64 -172.79
CA SER A 682 50.33 183.87 -171.81
C SER A 682 51.89 184.48 -171.48
N PRO A 683 52.26 185.67 -170.72
CA PRO A 683 53.64 186.50 -170.50
C PRO A 683 54.18 187.36 -169.14
N CYS A 684 55.41 188.11 -168.97
CA CYS A 684 56.00 189.00 -167.73
C CYS A 684 57.33 190.06 -167.76
N VAL A 685 57.90 190.84 -166.67
CA VAL A 685 59.01 192.04 -166.57
C VAL A 685 60.05 192.40 -165.28
N SER A 686 60.77 193.62 -165.02
CA SER A 686 62.10 194.07 -164.18
C SER A 686 62.30 195.55 -163.39
N ILE A 687 63.34 196.32 -162.73
CA ILE A 687 64.86 196.50 -162.20
C ILE A 687 65.43 197.90 -161.39
N HIS A 688 66.60 198.07 -160.56
CA HIS A 688 67.71 199.24 -160.34
C HIS A 688 68.26 200.14 -158.99
N ARG A 689 69.63 200.51 -158.71
CA ARG A 689 70.49 201.76 -158.08
C ARG A 689 71.29 202.13 -156.62
N HIS A 690 72.54 202.83 -156.57
CA HIS A 690 73.44 203.84 -155.67
C HIS A 690 74.37 203.68 -154.30
N GLN A 691 75.03 204.76 -153.68
CA GLN A 691 76.34 204.85 -152.82
C GLN A 691 76.50 205.90 -151.61
N ARG A 692 77.24 205.65 -150.47
CA ARG A 692 78.12 206.60 -149.63
C ARG A 692 78.93 206.00 -148.41
N LEU A 693 79.79 206.79 -147.72
CA LEU A 693 80.82 206.42 -146.69
C LEU A 693 80.57 206.93 -145.24
N TRP A 694 80.84 206.08 -144.23
CA TRP A 694 81.79 206.27 -143.11
C TRP A 694 82.21 204.89 -142.57
#